data_AF-A0A7U3ZK00-F1
#
_entry.id   AF-A0A7U3ZK00-F1
#
_cell.length_a   1.000
_cell.length_b   1.000
_cell.length_c   1.000
_cell.angle_alpha   90.00
_cell.angle_beta   90.00
_cell.angle_gamma   90.00
#
_symmetry.space_group_name_H-M   'P 1'
#
loop_
_entity.id
_entity.type
_entity.pdbx_description
1 polymer ?
#
loop_
_entity_poly.entity_id
_entity_poly.type
_entity_poly.pdbx_seq_one_letter_code
_entity_poly.pdbx_strand_id
1 'polypeptide(L)'
;MKKILSILIAFVLSSLAAIAQQDNRITTLLGQFPARNAAQLQINMDEMAALGKSGIAQLASALVPAAKGDNAKVQYAIGGFTNFVTQSGKEEWRKMAAEAYAEALGKVTDKDNQAFLLFQLQQVGKDESVNTLSAYLNDEKLSGPAARALARIGSATASQALLKALNGASGNAQTSIVEALGDSRFTEAAPAIEKLASGSDVKSRKVALYALAMIGAPSSENTLMSAASKASYKYDEANAASSYLTYLGRLNENGHKALAAKAAATLLKNAPQTPTRSAALKLLADAQGAASLPVLINVLQSTDIQFRVAALKLAQKYMTPATTGLFLKSLPTLKPIARAEVIDMLGQAEAKSALPTILKNLNDKDSGIRLAAIKAAGKIGQESALPALLGIMKKGTADDVNAVKNALLILKGDKVADQIATALPSMPVTAQPALLEVLAARAADSKIDVVLAQLKSSNANVKAAAFAALKSVSAAKDLPTLVGLLNSVSAPQELLATQEALTAVVRKTGDELRQTNTVLDQMNAAPADKKPNYLRVLANIGGKKALSAVTAAYQTGDAAAQNAALAALSNWKDASAAPELYKIGKSTTDAGYLDLAVNGYLKAAGRVSQTPTQKVLMLRKALDMAKTTAQKESILKELIRNRTFNALILAGNYLDDASLQQTAAQIIINSALANKDFQGETVRQLLTKAISLTANVEQKEAARKLLSEMPAGEGFVSLFNGKDLTGWKGLVANPVARAKMHPDTLAAKQAKADEVMRKGWVVKDGELIFTGHGDNLCTVKKYGDFEMYVDWRIEPKGDAGIYLRGSPQVQVWDTSRVEVGAQVGSGGLYNNQKNPSKPLKLADNAIGDWNTFYILMKGDRVTVRLNGELVVDNVILENYWDRKQPIFPMEQLELQAHGTLVAYRDIYVRELPQTKPFMLSEQEKQDNFKMLFDGTNMFEWTGNTTDYVMEDGAIVIYPNRGGKGNLYTKDEYSDFEFRFEFQLTPGSNNGLGIRAPLTGDAAYVGTELQILDNEADIYKNLQPYQYHGSAYGIIPAKRGYLKPVGEWNYQEVVVKGSKVKVTLNGTVILDGDLAEASKNGTADHREHPGLSRTSGYIGFLGHGDVVRFRNIRIKDLSLPLPPPVEPEKVIEKKKRRKK
;
A
#
# COMPACT_ATOMS: atom_id res chain seq x y z
N MET A 1 -27.27 72.72 2.12
CA MET A 1 -26.24 71.92 1.41
C MET A 1 -25.07 71.53 2.31
N LYS A 2 -24.19 72.45 2.78
CA LYS A 2 -22.94 72.08 3.50
C LYS A 2 -23.10 71.04 4.64
N LYS A 3 -24.07 71.16 5.56
CA LYS A 3 -24.28 70.14 6.63
C LYS A 3 -24.64 68.75 6.09
N ILE A 4 -25.48 68.66 5.07
CA ILE A 4 -25.84 67.37 4.43
C ILE A 4 -24.61 66.77 3.73
N LEU A 5 -23.83 67.61 3.03
CA LEU A 5 -22.59 67.17 2.37
C LEU A 5 -21.54 66.69 3.38
N SER A 6 -21.38 67.39 4.52
CA SER A 6 -20.46 66.97 5.59
C SER A 6 -20.89 65.67 6.27
N ILE A 7 -22.19 65.45 6.47
CA ILE A 7 -22.71 64.18 6.99
C ILE A 7 -22.52 63.06 5.97
N LEU A 8 -22.80 63.28 4.69
CA LEU A 8 -22.49 62.31 3.63
C LEU A 8 -20.99 61.99 3.54
N ILE A 9 -20.11 62.99 3.60
CA ILE A 9 -18.65 62.78 3.58
C ILE A 9 -18.21 62.01 4.84
N ALA A 10 -18.74 62.31 6.02
CA ALA A 10 -18.44 61.56 7.23
C ALA A 10 -18.92 60.10 7.16
N PHE A 11 -20.10 59.85 6.55
CA PHE A 11 -20.65 58.50 6.35
C PHE A 11 -19.90 57.71 5.26
N VAL A 12 -19.41 58.38 4.21
CA VAL A 12 -18.55 57.80 3.18
C VAL A 12 -17.17 57.48 3.75
N LEU A 13 -16.58 58.36 4.58
CA LEU A 13 -15.30 58.09 5.23
C LEU A 13 -15.38 56.97 6.28
N SER A 14 -16.46 56.90 7.07
CA SER A 14 -16.65 55.80 8.03
C SER A 14 -16.94 54.46 7.35
N SER A 15 -17.71 54.44 6.25
CA SER A 15 -17.94 53.22 5.47
C SER A 15 -16.68 52.76 4.71
N LEU A 16 -15.89 53.67 4.14
CA LEU A 16 -14.59 53.33 3.53
C LEU A 16 -13.60 52.76 4.57
N ALA A 17 -13.56 53.31 5.79
CA ALA A 17 -12.75 52.77 6.87
C ALA A 17 -13.21 51.36 7.30
N ALA A 18 -14.51 51.13 7.41
CA ALA A 18 -15.07 49.81 7.73
C ALA A 18 -14.80 48.77 6.62
N ILE A 19 -14.93 49.15 5.34
CA ILE A 19 -14.61 48.28 4.19
C ILE A 19 -13.12 47.93 4.19
N ALA A 20 -12.21 48.91 4.34
CA ALA A 20 -10.77 48.66 4.39
C ALA A 20 -10.35 47.81 5.60
N GLN A 21 -11.03 47.95 6.74
CA GLN A 21 -10.84 47.08 7.89
C GLN A 21 -11.32 45.65 7.60
N GLN A 22 -12.41 45.48 6.84
CA GLN A 22 -12.95 44.18 6.47
C GLN A 22 -12.14 43.49 5.35
N ASP A 23 -11.64 44.22 4.34
CA ASP A 23 -10.67 43.72 3.37
C ASP A 23 -9.38 43.27 4.04
N ASN A 24 -8.88 44.01 5.04
CA ASN A 24 -7.73 43.56 5.83
C ASN A 24 -8.06 42.32 6.67
N ARG A 25 -9.29 42.16 7.18
CA ARG A 25 -9.72 40.92 7.84
C ARG A 25 -9.76 39.76 6.85
N ILE A 26 -10.33 39.95 5.66
CA ILE A 26 -10.46 38.93 4.59
C ILE A 26 -9.13 38.57 3.93
N THR A 27 -8.23 39.54 3.75
CA THR A 27 -6.88 39.29 3.24
C THR A 27 -6.08 38.53 4.27
N THR A 28 -6.24 38.89 5.55
CA THR A 28 -5.82 38.05 6.68
C THR A 28 -6.82 36.90 6.95
N LEU A 29 -7.66 36.55 5.96
CA LEU A 29 -8.55 35.39 5.85
C LEU A 29 -8.31 34.44 4.64
N LEU A 30 -7.22 34.59 3.87
CA LEU A 30 -6.81 33.71 2.75
C LEU A 30 -5.46 32.95 2.82
N GLY A 31 -4.43 33.39 3.55
CA GLY A 31 -3.17 32.66 3.84
C GLY A 31 -2.92 32.19 5.28
N GLN A 32 -3.84 31.42 5.84
CA GLN A 32 -3.68 30.32 6.82
C GLN A 32 -4.46 29.11 6.24
N PHE A 33 -4.71 29.15 4.92
CA PHE A 33 -5.58 28.28 4.15
C PHE A 33 -4.78 27.75 2.96
N PRO A 34 -4.83 26.45 2.59
CA PRO A 34 -5.57 25.32 3.21
C PRO A 34 -5.25 24.97 4.70
N ALA A 35 -5.66 23.86 5.32
CA ALA A 35 -5.61 23.75 6.80
C ALA A 35 -4.43 22.93 7.43
N ARG A 36 -3.80 23.49 8.49
CA ARG A 36 -2.68 22.97 9.34
C ARG A 36 -2.92 21.51 9.77
N ASN A 37 -3.80 21.39 10.76
CA ASN A 37 -4.19 20.22 11.54
C ASN A 37 -5.63 20.46 12.02
N ALA A 38 -6.19 19.55 12.81
CA ALA A 38 -7.59 19.62 13.23
C ALA A 38 -7.92 20.77 14.21
N ALA A 39 -7.04 21.09 15.16
CA ALA A 39 -7.30 22.17 16.13
C ALA A 39 -7.28 23.54 15.45
N GLN A 40 -6.32 23.67 14.54
CA GLN A 40 -6.26 24.75 13.59
C GLN A 40 -7.53 24.79 12.73
N LEU A 41 -7.92 23.68 12.05
CA LEU A 41 -9.15 23.59 11.26
C LEU A 41 -10.43 23.96 12.04
N GLN A 42 -10.44 23.86 13.38
CA GLN A 42 -11.55 24.27 14.22
C GLN A 42 -11.63 25.80 14.39
N ILE A 43 -10.53 26.43 14.85
CA ILE A 43 -10.43 27.91 14.88
C ILE A 43 -10.73 28.44 13.47
N ASN A 44 -10.35 27.70 12.42
CA ASN A 44 -10.61 27.94 10.99
C ASN A 44 -12.04 28.28 10.67
N MET A 45 -13.01 27.92 11.48
CA MET A 45 -14.39 28.12 11.06
C MET A 45 -15.12 29.07 12.01
N ASP A 46 -14.57 29.26 13.21
CA ASP A 46 -15.08 30.16 14.25
C ASP A 46 -15.11 31.64 13.80
N GLU A 47 -13.99 32.36 13.68
CA GLU A 47 -14.01 33.75 13.17
C GLU A 47 -14.29 33.89 11.64
N MET A 48 -14.59 32.81 10.91
CA MET A 48 -15.03 32.88 9.49
C MET A 48 -16.51 33.25 9.52
N ALA A 49 -17.24 32.57 10.42
CA ALA A 49 -18.52 33.06 10.90
C ALA A 49 -18.41 34.46 11.56
N ALA A 50 -17.33 34.79 12.27
CA ALA A 50 -17.16 36.15 12.81
C ALA A 50 -16.72 37.23 11.81
N LEU A 51 -16.41 36.90 10.53
CA LEU A 51 -16.48 37.92 9.46
C LEU A 51 -17.90 38.46 9.30
N GLY A 52 -18.90 37.67 9.70
CA GLY A 52 -20.29 37.91 9.34
C GLY A 52 -20.56 37.64 7.86
N LYS A 53 -21.84 37.60 7.53
CA LYS A 53 -22.34 37.44 6.16
C LYS A 53 -21.64 38.35 5.15
N SER A 54 -21.48 39.64 5.47
CA SER A 54 -20.89 40.62 4.55
C SER A 54 -19.44 40.32 4.21
N GLY A 55 -18.65 39.82 5.16
CA GLY A 55 -17.24 39.50 4.91
C GLY A 55 -17.07 38.20 4.14
N ILE A 56 -17.86 37.17 4.46
CA ILE A 56 -17.90 35.93 3.67
C ILE A 56 -18.37 36.22 2.23
N ALA A 57 -19.33 37.14 2.06
CA ALA A 57 -19.83 37.55 0.75
C ALA A 57 -18.79 38.33 -0.05
N GLN A 58 -18.07 39.26 0.59
CA GLN A 58 -16.97 40.03 0.00
C GLN A 58 -15.82 39.10 -0.42
N LEU A 59 -15.43 38.14 0.44
CA LEU A 59 -14.47 37.08 0.15
C LEU A 59 -14.90 36.24 -1.07
N ALA A 60 -16.13 35.73 -1.08
CA ALA A 60 -16.65 34.94 -2.20
C ALA A 60 -16.83 35.75 -3.49
N SER A 61 -16.98 37.08 -3.40
CA SER A 61 -17.04 37.99 -4.56
C SER A 61 -15.65 38.28 -5.16
N ALA A 62 -14.56 37.97 -4.45
CA ALA A 62 -13.19 38.20 -4.91
C ALA A 62 -12.69 37.13 -5.90
N LEU A 63 -13.50 36.12 -6.23
CA LEU A 63 -13.17 35.09 -7.23
C LEU A 63 -13.02 35.70 -8.63
N VAL A 64 -11.80 35.66 -9.19
CA VAL A 64 -11.47 36.20 -10.52
C VAL A 64 -11.47 35.12 -11.60
N PRO A 65 -11.69 35.42 -12.90
CA PRO A 65 -11.53 34.44 -13.98
C PRO A 65 -10.14 33.78 -13.92
N ALA A 66 -10.03 32.48 -14.20
CA ALA A 66 -8.78 31.72 -14.03
C ALA A 66 -7.58 32.27 -14.84
N ALA A 67 -7.84 32.97 -15.96
CA ALA A 67 -6.82 33.65 -16.76
C ALA A 67 -6.32 34.98 -16.15
N LYS A 68 -6.88 35.44 -15.02
CA LYS A 68 -6.60 36.74 -14.39
C LYS A 68 -6.03 36.64 -12.96
N GLY A 69 -5.99 35.45 -12.36
CA GLY A 69 -5.43 35.24 -11.03
C GLY A 69 -5.74 33.85 -10.48
N ASP A 70 -5.07 33.50 -9.40
CA ASP A 70 -5.28 32.24 -8.69
C ASP A 70 -6.38 32.37 -7.63
N ASN A 71 -7.38 31.48 -7.71
CA ASN A 71 -8.47 31.39 -6.74
C ASN A 71 -8.24 30.30 -5.69
N ALA A 72 -7.15 29.51 -5.72
CA ALA A 72 -6.98 28.32 -4.90
C ALA A 72 -7.17 28.58 -3.40
N LYS A 73 -6.64 29.69 -2.88
CA LYS A 73 -6.88 30.13 -1.49
C LYS A 73 -8.35 30.41 -1.22
N VAL A 74 -9.02 31.23 -2.04
CA VAL A 74 -10.45 31.59 -1.90
C VAL A 74 -11.36 30.37 -2.02
N GLN A 75 -11.05 29.46 -2.95
CA GLN A 75 -11.82 28.25 -3.17
C GLN A 75 -11.62 27.22 -2.06
N TYR A 76 -10.39 27.03 -1.57
CA TYR A 76 -10.19 26.20 -0.39
C TYR A 76 -10.85 26.83 0.83
N ALA A 77 -10.82 28.15 0.95
CA ALA A 77 -11.36 28.85 2.10
C ALA A 77 -12.85 28.62 2.28
N ILE A 78 -13.57 28.96 1.21
CA ILE A 78 -14.99 28.75 1.08
C ILE A 78 -15.32 27.26 1.17
N GLY A 79 -14.58 26.37 0.49
CA GLY A 79 -14.80 24.92 0.54
C GLY A 79 -14.63 24.30 1.93
N GLY A 80 -13.62 24.74 2.68
CA GLY A 80 -13.36 24.33 4.04
C GLY A 80 -14.47 24.77 4.99
N PHE A 81 -14.85 26.05 4.94
CA PHE A 81 -15.92 26.59 5.78
C PHE A 81 -17.27 25.95 5.48
N THR A 82 -17.61 25.81 4.19
CA THR A 82 -18.76 25.05 3.71
C THR A 82 -18.81 23.65 4.32
N ASN A 83 -17.73 22.86 4.23
CA ASN A 83 -17.70 21.51 4.80
C ASN A 83 -17.89 21.52 6.32
N PHE A 84 -17.20 22.41 7.03
CA PHE A 84 -17.24 22.46 8.49
C PHE A 84 -18.61 22.86 9.06
N VAL A 85 -19.30 23.84 8.46
CA VAL A 85 -20.60 24.30 8.99
C VAL A 85 -21.73 23.29 8.73
N THR A 86 -21.49 22.22 7.95
CA THR A 86 -22.43 21.08 7.87
C THR A 86 -22.39 20.15 9.09
N GLN A 87 -21.40 20.31 9.98
CA GLN A 87 -21.31 19.52 11.22
C GLN A 87 -22.41 19.93 12.22
N SER A 88 -22.83 18.98 13.06
CA SER A 88 -23.84 19.18 14.10
C SER A 88 -23.54 20.38 15.01
N GLY A 89 -24.57 21.20 15.29
CA GLY A 89 -24.50 22.33 16.21
C GLY A 89 -24.12 23.69 15.59
N LYS A 90 -23.90 23.78 14.28
CA LYS A 90 -23.37 24.99 13.59
C LYS A 90 -24.38 25.69 12.68
N GLU A 91 -25.68 25.51 12.94
CA GLU A 91 -26.79 25.91 12.06
C GLU A 91 -26.83 27.41 11.69
N GLU A 92 -26.51 28.30 12.64
CA GLU A 92 -26.47 29.75 12.37
C GLU A 92 -25.33 30.14 11.43
N TRP A 93 -24.16 29.49 11.55
CA TRP A 93 -23.01 29.73 10.67
C TRP A 93 -23.25 29.12 9.28
N ARG A 94 -23.90 27.96 9.25
CA ARG A 94 -24.39 27.26 8.05
C ARG A 94 -25.34 28.17 7.25
N LYS A 95 -26.31 28.81 7.92
CA LYS A 95 -27.20 29.82 7.33
C LYS A 95 -26.44 31.06 6.85
N MET A 96 -25.56 31.61 7.68
CA MET A 96 -24.77 32.79 7.34
C MET A 96 -23.89 32.57 6.09
N ALA A 97 -23.22 31.42 6.00
CA ALA A 97 -22.44 31.01 4.83
C ALA A 97 -23.32 30.95 3.57
N ALA A 98 -24.48 30.30 3.67
CA ALA A 98 -25.41 30.16 2.56
C ALA A 98 -25.93 31.53 2.05
N GLU A 99 -26.31 32.44 2.96
CA GLU A 99 -26.72 33.80 2.58
C GLU A 99 -25.57 34.61 1.96
N ALA A 100 -24.33 34.42 2.43
CA ALA A 100 -23.16 35.11 1.93
C ALA A 100 -22.74 34.63 0.52
N TYR A 101 -22.72 33.33 0.29
CA TYR A 101 -22.43 32.76 -1.04
C TYR A 101 -23.53 33.12 -2.04
N ALA A 102 -24.79 33.19 -1.60
CA ALA A 102 -25.90 33.65 -2.42
C ALA A 102 -25.74 35.13 -2.83
N GLU A 103 -25.27 36.00 -1.93
CA GLU A 103 -24.97 37.41 -2.24
C GLU A 103 -23.78 37.55 -3.20
N ALA A 104 -22.73 36.74 -3.00
CA ALA A 104 -21.54 36.76 -3.85
C ALA A 104 -21.78 36.23 -5.27
N LEU A 105 -22.64 35.21 -5.41
CA LEU A 105 -22.98 34.59 -6.70
C LEU A 105 -23.52 35.60 -7.73
N GLY A 106 -24.25 36.63 -7.26
CA GLY A 106 -24.74 37.73 -8.10
C GLY A 106 -23.71 38.82 -8.43
N LYS A 107 -22.52 38.79 -7.80
CA LYS A 107 -21.42 39.75 -8.03
C LYS A 107 -20.31 39.17 -8.90
N VAL A 108 -20.11 37.84 -8.85
CA VAL A 108 -19.16 37.11 -9.70
C VAL A 108 -19.73 36.94 -11.11
N THR A 109 -18.94 37.29 -12.13
CA THR A 109 -19.35 37.24 -13.56
C THR A 109 -18.81 36.04 -14.33
N ASP A 110 -17.78 35.37 -13.80
CA ASP A 110 -17.17 34.18 -14.41
C ASP A 110 -18.00 32.92 -14.13
N LYS A 111 -18.28 32.13 -15.18
CA LYS A 111 -19.18 30.97 -15.09
C LYS A 111 -18.61 29.82 -14.27
N ASP A 112 -17.31 29.60 -14.27
CA ASP A 112 -16.70 28.50 -13.52
C ASP A 112 -16.64 28.84 -12.03
N ASN A 113 -16.42 30.11 -11.69
CA ASN A 113 -16.55 30.61 -10.31
C ASN A 113 -18.01 30.66 -9.83
N GLN A 114 -18.98 31.02 -10.69
CA GLN A 114 -20.41 30.90 -10.36
C GLN A 114 -20.79 29.43 -10.11
N ALA A 115 -20.30 28.49 -10.93
CA ALA A 115 -20.50 27.06 -10.72
C ALA A 115 -19.86 26.54 -9.43
N PHE A 116 -18.68 27.05 -9.07
CA PHE A 116 -18.04 26.79 -7.77
C PHE A 116 -18.96 27.24 -6.62
N LEU A 117 -19.42 28.49 -6.60
CA LEU A 117 -20.31 28.99 -5.53
C LEU A 117 -21.65 28.25 -5.45
N LEU A 118 -22.21 27.84 -6.60
CA LEU A 118 -23.39 26.96 -6.64
C LEU A 118 -23.13 25.58 -6.02
N PHE A 119 -21.93 25.01 -6.19
CA PHE A 119 -21.54 23.77 -5.51
C PHE A 119 -21.38 23.94 -3.99
N GLN A 120 -20.98 25.12 -3.52
CA GLN A 120 -20.95 25.44 -2.08
C GLN A 120 -22.36 25.54 -1.51
N LEU A 121 -23.25 26.27 -2.20
CA LEU A 121 -24.67 26.35 -1.87
C LEU A 121 -25.36 24.97 -1.92
N GLN A 122 -24.91 24.03 -2.74
CA GLN A 122 -25.39 22.64 -2.68
C GLN A 122 -25.08 21.96 -1.34
N GLN A 123 -24.00 22.31 -0.63
CA GLN A 123 -23.68 21.68 0.66
C GLN A 123 -24.36 22.37 1.87
N VAL A 124 -24.47 23.71 1.85
CA VAL A 124 -24.95 24.50 3.00
C VAL A 124 -26.28 25.23 2.80
N GLY A 125 -26.81 25.27 1.59
CA GLY A 125 -28.08 25.94 1.30
C GLY A 125 -29.25 25.30 2.04
N LYS A 126 -30.25 26.13 2.37
CA LYS A 126 -31.62 25.74 2.74
C LYS A 126 -32.59 26.75 2.11
N ASP A 127 -33.82 26.90 2.62
CA ASP A 127 -34.87 27.73 2.02
C ASP A 127 -34.45 29.19 1.76
N GLU A 128 -33.59 29.76 2.60
CA GLU A 128 -32.98 31.09 2.42
C GLU A 128 -32.20 31.24 1.10
N SER A 129 -31.69 30.14 0.53
CA SER A 129 -30.95 30.14 -0.74
C SER A 129 -31.84 29.96 -1.98
N VAL A 130 -33.11 29.56 -1.81
CA VAL A 130 -33.96 29.11 -2.92
C VAL A 130 -34.19 30.19 -3.96
N ASN A 131 -34.50 31.42 -3.53
CA ASN A 131 -34.74 32.55 -4.44
C ASN A 131 -33.52 32.85 -5.32
N THR A 132 -32.31 32.81 -4.74
CA THR A 132 -31.07 33.07 -5.49
C THR A 132 -30.74 31.93 -6.45
N LEU A 133 -30.83 30.67 -6.00
CA LEU A 133 -30.59 29.50 -6.85
C LEU A 133 -31.56 29.46 -8.05
N SER A 134 -32.81 29.87 -7.84
CA SER A 134 -33.84 29.92 -8.88
C SER A 134 -33.47 30.80 -10.07
N ALA A 135 -32.71 31.89 -9.85
CA ALA A 135 -32.31 32.81 -10.91
C ALA A 135 -31.39 32.18 -11.98
N TYR A 136 -30.72 31.08 -11.64
CA TYR A 136 -29.75 30.41 -12.51
C TYR A 136 -30.30 29.16 -13.22
N LEU A 137 -31.57 28.79 -12.97
CA LEU A 137 -32.18 27.57 -13.53
C LEU A 137 -32.38 27.60 -15.05
N ASN A 138 -32.38 28.78 -15.66
CA ASN A 138 -32.48 28.95 -17.12
C ASN A 138 -31.13 29.21 -17.82
N ASP A 139 -30.01 29.23 -17.07
CA ASP A 139 -28.67 29.41 -17.63
C ASP A 139 -28.14 28.07 -18.16
N GLU A 140 -27.69 28.03 -19.41
CA GLU A 140 -27.27 26.79 -20.08
C GLU A 140 -26.10 26.08 -19.36
N LYS A 141 -25.20 26.82 -18.71
CA LYS A 141 -24.05 26.26 -17.98
C LYS A 141 -24.33 26.07 -16.49
N LEU A 142 -25.15 26.93 -15.88
CA LEU A 142 -25.35 26.97 -14.42
C LEU A 142 -26.63 26.29 -13.92
N SER A 143 -27.57 25.98 -14.82
CA SER A 143 -28.81 25.25 -14.48
C SER A 143 -28.54 23.90 -13.81
N GLY A 144 -27.55 23.13 -14.28
CA GLY A 144 -27.13 21.86 -13.69
C GLY A 144 -26.65 21.97 -12.23
N PRO A 145 -25.64 22.81 -11.92
CA PRO A 145 -25.25 23.13 -10.54
C PRO A 145 -26.39 23.68 -9.69
N ALA A 146 -27.18 24.65 -10.17
CA ALA A 146 -28.27 25.26 -9.41
C ALA A 146 -29.41 24.28 -9.10
N ALA A 147 -29.79 23.43 -10.05
CA ALA A 147 -30.83 22.43 -9.86
C ALA A 147 -30.42 21.37 -8.83
N ARG A 148 -29.16 20.88 -8.89
CA ARG A 148 -28.62 19.95 -7.88
C ARG A 148 -28.55 20.56 -6.48
N ALA A 149 -28.27 21.86 -6.36
CA ALA A 149 -28.33 22.57 -5.08
C ALA A 149 -29.75 22.59 -4.50
N LEU A 150 -30.76 22.93 -5.31
CA LEU A 150 -32.17 22.91 -4.88
C LEU A 150 -32.67 21.49 -4.53
N ALA A 151 -32.28 20.48 -5.30
CA ALA A 151 -32.60 19.09 -4.97
C ALA A 151 -32.01 18.66 -3.62
N ARG A 152 -30.78 19.10 -3.33
CA ARG A 152 -30.08 18.78 -2.09
C ARG A 152 -30.65 19.52 -0.87
N ILE A 153 -31.22 20.72 -1.06
CA ILE A 153 -32.02 21.41 -0.04
C ILE A 153 -33.26 20.58 0.36
N GLY A 154 -33.93 19.97 -0.62
CA GLY A 154 -34.96 18.95 -0.38
C GLY A 154 -36.25 19.46 0.27
N SER A 155 -36.48 20.78 0.33
CA SER A 155 -37.69 21.37 0.88
C SER A 155 -38.81 21.50 -0.15
N ALA A 156 -40.04 21.72 0.34
CA ALA A 156 -41.19 22.05 -0.50
C ALA A 156 -40.95 23.36 -1.29
N THR A 157 -40.38 24.38 -0.65
CA THR A 157 -40.05 25.67 -1.28
C THR A 157 -39.04 25.51 -2.42
N ALA A 158 -37.95 24.76 -2.19
CA ALA A 158 -36.93 24.50 -3.19
C ALA A 158 -37.47 23.70 -4.38
N SER A 159 -38.31 22.69 -4.09
CA SER A 159 -38.90 21.85 -5.13
C SER A 159 -40.01 22.58 -5.91
N GLN A 160 -40.76 23.47 -5.27
CA GLN A 160 -41.73 24.33 -5.95
C GLN A 160 -41.05 25.35 -6.86
N ALA A 161 -39.87 25.84 -6.48
CA ALA A 161 -39.06 26.70 -7.33
C ALA A 161 -38.54 25.96 -8.59
N LEU A 162 -38.04 24.73 -8.44
CA LEU A 162 -37.70 23.85 -9.56
C LEU A 162 -38.91 23.60 -10.48
N LEU A 163 -40.07 23.26 -9.91
CA LEU A 163 -41.30 23.01 -10.65
C LEU A 163 -41.79 24.27 -11.41
N LYS A 164 -41.66 25.45 -10.80
CA LYS A 164 -41.96 26.73 -11.45
C LYS A 164 -41.01 27.00 -12.62
N ALA A 165 -39.71 26.75 -12.46
CA ALA A 165 -38.71 26.96 -13.51
C ALA A 165 -38.82 25.97 -14.69
N LEU A 166 -39.35 24.76 -14.45
CA LEU A 166 -39.64 23.79 -15.50
C LEU A 166 -40.59 24.37 -16.58
N ASN A 167 -41.49 25.27 -16.19
CA ASN A 167 -42.38 25.99 -17.11
C ASN A 167 -41.63 27.12 -17.85
N GLY A 168 -40.84 26.74 -18.84
CA GLY A 168 -40.06 27.66 -19.69
C GLY A 168 -38.64 27.15 -20.00
N ALA A 169 -38.13 26.22 -19.19
CA ALA A 169 -36.86 25.58 -19.44
C ALA A 169 -36.89 24.68 -20.68
N SER A 170 -35.79 24.65 -21.44
CA SER A 170 -35.57 23.78 -22.60
C SER A 170 -34.14 23.20 -22.58
N GLY A 171 -33.85 22.25 -23.48
CA GLY A 171 -32.51 21.69 -23.63
C GLY A 171 -31.92 21.10 -22.34
N ASN A 172 -30.64 21.39 -22.08
CA ASN A 172 -29.93 20.88 -20.89
C ASN A 172 -30.56 21.36 -19.57
N ALA A 173 -31.02 22.62 -19.52
CA ALA A 173 -31.67 23.19 -18.33
C ALA A 173 -32.94 22.41 -17.94
N GLN A 174 -33.79 22.07 -18.93
CA GLN A 174 -34.96 21.23 -18.69
C GLN A 174 -34.57 19.87 -18.12
N THR A 175 -33.55 19.20 -18.69
CA THR A 175 -33.11 17.90 -18.17
C THR A 175 -32.60 17.99 -16.74
N SER A 176 -31.79 19.00 -16.39
CA SER A 176 -31.28 19.15 -15.02
C SER A 176 -32.37 19.48 -14.00
N ILE A 177 -33.37 20.28 -14.36
CA ILE A 177 -34.51 20.58 -13.48
C ILE A 177 -35.36 19.33 -13.22
N VAL A 178 -35.62 18.52 -14.26
CA VAL A 178 -36.38 17.27 -14.14
C VAL A 178 -35.64 16.25 -13.28
N GLU A 179 -34.33 16.07 -13.48
CA GLU A 179 -33.49 15.20 -12.65
C GLU A 179 -33.52 15.63 -11.18
N ALA A 180 -33.35 16.93 -10.91
CA ALA A 180 -33.40 17.51 -9.57
C ALA A 180 -34.75 17.33 -8.85
N LEU A 181 -35.88 17.47 -9.58
CA LEU A 181 -37.22 17.18 -9.05
C LEU A 181 -37.42 15.69 -8.73
N GLY A 182 -36.75 14.83 -9.50
CA GLY A 182 -36.63 13.39 -9.21
C GLY A 182 -35.92 13.13 -7.90
N ASP A 183 -34.73 13.69 -7.74
CA ASP A 183 -33.87 13.52 -6.57
C ASP A 183 -34.48 14.11 -5.29
N SER A 184 -35.19 15.24 -5.37
CA SER A 184 -35.93 15.82 -4.24
C SER A 184 -37.22 15.05 -3.88
N ARG A 185 -37.64 14.12 -4.75
CA ARG A 185 -38.86 13.29 -4.62
C ARG A 185 -40.16 14.08 -4.47
N PHE A 186 -40.24 15.27 -5.04
CA PHE A 186 -41.38 16.16 -4.87
C PHE A 186 -42.61 15.71 -5.68
N THR A 187 -43.64 15.25 -4.97
CA THR A 187 -44.83 14.62 -5.57
C THR A 187 -45.65 15.54 -6.46
N GLU A 188 -45.73 16.84 -6.13
CA GLU A 188 -46.50 17.83 -6.90
C GLU A 188 -45.89 18.10 -8.29
N ALA A 189 -44.64 17.74 -8.53
CA ALA A 189 -44.00 17.86 -9.84
C ALA A 189 -44.37 16.76 -10.83
N ALA A 190 -44.93 15.63 -10.37
CA ALA A 190 -45.23 14.48 -11.23
C ALA A 190 -46.09 14.83 -12.47
N PRO A 191 -47.20 15.59 -12.38
CA PRO A 191 -48.03 15.92 -13.55
C PRO A 191 -47.31 16.78 -14.61
N ALA A 192 -46.29 17.55 -14.23
CA ALA A 192 -45.49 18.33 -15.17
C ALA A 192 -44.47 17.44 -15.90
N ILE A 193 -43.84 16.50 -15.18
CA ILE A 193 -42.82 15.59 -15.71
C ILE A 193 -43.45 14.48 -16.59
N GLU A 194 -44.68 14.03 -16.28
CA GLU A 194 -45.41 12.99 -17.06
C GLU A 194 -45.57 13.34 -18.54
N LYS A 195 -45.67 14.64 -18.88
CA LYS A 195 -45.70 15.13 -20.27
C LYS A 195 -44.37 14.86 -20.98
N LEU A 196 -43.25 15.07 -20.31
CA LEU A 196 -41.90 14.84 -20.84
C LEU A 196 -41.57 13.34 -20.94
N ALA A 197 -42.03 12.54 -19.97
CA ALA A 197 -41.95 11.07 -20.02
C ALA A 197 -42.74 10.46 -21.20
N SER A 198 -43.68 11.21 -21.77
CA SER A 198 -44.46 10.84 -22.96
C SER A 198 -43.94 11.43 -24.28
N GLY A 199 -42.89 12.27 -24.22
CA GLY A 199 -42.33 12.97 -25.38
C GLY A 199 -41.50 12.09 -26.32
N SER A 200 -41.25 12.59 -27.53
CA SER A 200 -40.46 11.91 -28.57
C SER A 200 -38.95 11.90 -28.30
N ASP A 201 -38.39 12.97 -27.74
CA ASP A 201 -36.96 13.04 -27.41
C ASP A 201 -36.56 11.97 -26.38
N VAL A 202 -35.57 11.14 -26.75
CA VAL A 202 -35.09 10.02 -25.95
C VAL A 202 -34.40 10.52 -24.66
N LYS A 203 -33.61 11.60 -24.75
CA LYS A 203 -32.83 12.12 -23.61
C LYS A 203 -33.76 12.66 -22.52
N SER A 204 -34.68 13.55 -22.90
CA SER A 204 -35.67 14.12 -21.97
C SER A 204 -36.61 13.06 -21.41
N ARG A 205 -37.08 12.11 -22.24
CA ARG A 205 -37.91 10.99 -21.78
C ARG A 205 -37.20 10.12 -20.75
N LYS A 206 -35.92 9.78 -20.96
CA LYS A 206 -35.11 9.01 -20.02
C LYS A 206 -35.03 9.66 -18.64
N VAL A 207 -34.71 10.95 -18.60
CA VAL A 207 -34.58 11.72 -17.36
C VAL A 207 -35.94 11.89 -16.68
N ALA A 208 -37.01 12.13 -17.43
CA ALA A 208 -38.37 12.20 -16.90
C ALA A 208 -38.85 10.86 -16.29
N LEU A 209 -38.57 9.73 -16.93
CA LEU A 209 -38.90 8.40 -16.39
C LEU A 209 -38.10 8.10 -15.11
N TYR A 210 -36.82 8.46 -15.05
CA TYR A 210 -36.01 8.38 -13.83
C TYR A 210 -36.62 9.24 -12.70
N ALA A 211 -36.97 10.49 -13.00
CA ALA A 211 -37.48 11.42 -12.02
C ALA A 211 -38.82 10.97 -11.41
N LEU A 212 -39.80 10.59 -12.24
CA LEU A 212 -41.07 10.02 -11.77
C LEU A 212 -40.87 8.77 -10.91
N ALA A 213 -39.89 7.93 -11.28
CA ALA A 213 -39.56 6.73 -10.53
C ALA A 213 -38.95 7.02 -9.15
N MET A 214 -38.14 8.07 -9.05
CA MET A 214 -37.54 8.52 -7.79
C MET A 214 -38.54 9.22 -6.86
N ILE A 215 -39.47 10.00 -7.43
CA ILE A 215 -40.61 10.61 -6.72
C ILE A 215 -41.52 9.53 -6.12
N GLY A 216 -41.86 8.48 -6.88
CA GLY A 216 -42.67 7.38 -6.37
C GLY A 216 -44.13 7.77 -6.07
N ALA A 217 -44.68 8.75 -6.78
CA ALA A 217 -46.06 9.21 -6.62
C ALA A 217 -47.06 8.20 -7.24
N PRO A 218 -48.11 7.76 -6.51
CA PRO A 218 -49.10 6.80 -7.02
C PRO A 218 -49.78 7.20 -8.34
N SER A 219 -49.88 8.50 -8.66
CA SER A 219 -50.43 9.01 -9.93
C SER A 219 -49.62 8.57 -11.15
N SER A 220 -48.30 8.41 -11.00
CA SER A 220 -47.37 8.17 -12.11
C SER A 220 -47.27 6.69 -12.53
N GLU A 221 -47.94 5.79 -11.80
CA GLU A 221 -48.07 4.36 -12.13
C GLU A 221 -48.41 4.15 -13.61
N ASN A 222 -49.48 4.79 -14.09
CA ASN A 222 -49.96 4.61 -15.45
C ASN A 222 -48.91 5.03 -16.50
N THR A 223 -48.20 6.12 -16.26
CA THR A 223 -47.18 6.65 -17.18
C THR A 223 -45.95 5.75 -17.23
N LEU A 224 -45.43 5.36 -16.05
CA LEU A 224 -44.24 4.49 -15.94
C LEU A 224 -44.53 3.06 -16.41
N MET A 225 -45.67 2.49 -16.02
CA MET A 225 -46.14 1.19 -16.50
C MET A 225 -46.33 1.21 -18.03
N SER A 226 -46.94 2.26 -18.59
CA SER A 226 -47.14 2.36 -20.04
C SER A 226 -45.83 2.49 -20.81
N ALA A 227 -44.85 3.26 -20.30
CA ALA A 227 -43.52 3.35 -20.89
C ALA A 227 -42.79 2.00 -20.85
N ALA A 228 -42.79 1.32 -19.70
CA ALA A 228 -42.18 0.00 -19.56
C ALA A 228 -42.90 -1.05 -20.44
N SER A 229 -44.23 -0.99 -20.55
CA SER A 229 -45.04 -1.87 -21.41
C SER A 229 -44.74 -1.65 -22.90
N LYS A 230 -44.59 -0.39 -23.36
CA LYS A 230 -44.13 -0.07 -24.72
C LYS A 230 -42.74 -0.66 -25.01
N ALA A 231 -41.83 -0.63 -24.03
CA ALA A 231 -40.53 -1.32 -24.07
C ALA A 231 -40.62 -2.86 -23.88
N SER A 232 -41.82 -3.45 -23.83
CA SER A 232 -42.07 -4.87 -23.54
C SER A 232 -41.41 -5.37 -22.24
N TYR A 233 -41.21 -4.46 -21.27
CA TYR A 233 -40.48 -4.65 -20.02
C TYR A 233 -39.03 -5.15 -20.19
N LYS A 234 -38.40 -4.81 -21.33
CA LYS A 234 -37.00 -5.07 -21.68
C LYS A 234 -36.16 -3.79 -21.54
N TYR A 235 -34.85 -3.91 -21.80
CA TYR A 235 -33.98 -2.75 -22.00
C TYR A 235 -34.42 -1.94 -23.23
N ASP A 236 -34.41 -0.62 -23.07
CA ASP A 236 -34.58 0.40 -24.11
C ASP A 236 -33.70 1.62 -23.75
N GLU A 237 -33.44 2.50 -24.72
CA GLU A 237 -32.54 3.65 -24.51
C GLU A 237 -33.02 4.62 -23.41
N ALA A 238 -34.33 4.69 -23.16
CA ALA A 238 -34.93 5.52 -22.12
C ALA A 238 -35.00 4.82 -20.74
N ASN A 239 -34.46 3.59 -20.61
CA ASN A 239 -34.42 2.80 -19.38
C ASN A 239 -35.80 2.57 -18.72
N ALA A 240 -36.90 2.54 -19.49
CA ALA A 240 -38.27 2.55 -18.99
C ALA A 240 -38.58 1.38 -18.04
N ALA A 241 -38.15 0.16 -18.38
CA ALA A 241 -38.34 -1.02 -17.52
C ALA A 241 -37.56 -0.91 -16.19
N SER A 242 -36.36 -0.32 -16.22
CA SER A 242 -35.56 -0.09 -15.01
C SER A 242 -36.17 0.97 -14.12
N SER A 243 -36.64 2.08 -14.70
CA SER A 243 -37.32 3.16 -13.98
C SER A 243 -38.61 2.65 -13.32
N TYR A 244 -39.40 1.83 -14.01
CA TYR A 244 -40.59 1.24 -13.41
C TYR A 244 -40.27 0.29 -12.24
N LEU A 245 -39.19 -0.50 -12.30
CA LEU A 245 -38.74 -1.30 -11.15
C LEU A 245 -38.29 -0.42 -9.96
N THR A 246 -37.57 0.67 -10.20
CA THR A 246 -37.19 1.65 -9.17
C THR A 246 -38.43 2.28 -8.51
N TYR A 247 -39.42 2.66 -9.32
CA TYR A 247 -40.69 3.22 -8.86
C TYR A 247 -41.45 2.28 -7.92
N LEU A 248 -41.56 0.99 -8.26
CA LEU A 248 -42.18 0.00 -7.39
C LEU A 248 -41.42 -0.20 -6.07
N GLY A 249 -40.10 -0.03 -6.09
CA GLY A 249 -39.27 0.07 -4.88
C GLY A 249 -39.63 1.29 -4.03
N ARG A 250 -39.74 2.47 -4.63
CA ARG A 250 -40.16 3.70 -3.92
C ARG A 250 -41.57 3.62 -3.36
N LEU A 251 -42.55 3.04 -4.07
CA LEU A 251 -43.89 2.82 -3.51
C LEU A 251 -43.84 1.93 -2.24
N ASN A 252 -42.98 0.91 -2.21
CA ASN A 252 -42.80 0.07 -1.02
C ASN A 252 -42.19 0.84 0.17
N GLU A 253 -41.19 1.70 -0.10
CA GLU A 253 -40.55 2.57 0.89
C GLU A 253 -41.53 3.63 1.42
N ASN A 254 -42.31 4.25 0.53
CA ASN A 254 -43.32 5.28 0.84
C ASN A 254 -44.59 4.72 1.51
N GLY A 255 -44.57 3.47 1.99
CA GLY A 255 -45.69 2.83 2.70
C GLY A 255 -46.84 2.32 1.81
N HIS A 256 -46.83 2.60 0.50
CA HIS A 256 -47.83 2.14 -0.49
C HIS A 256 -47.66 0.66 -0.88
N LYS A 257 -47.30 -0.22 0.08
CA LYS A 257 -46.97 -1.64 -0.12
C LYS A 257 -48.07 -2.43 -0.84
N ALA A 258 -49.34 -2.10 -0.61
CA ALA A 258 -50.46 -2.75 -1.31
C ALA A 258 -50.50 -2.42 -2.82
N LEU A 259 -50.20 -1.18 -3.20
CA LEU A 259 -50.10 -0.75 -4.60
C LEU A 259 -48.86 -1.36 -5.26
N ALA A 260 -47.70 -1.25 -4.59
CA ALA A 260 -46.45 -1.87 -5.04
C ALA A 260 -46.59 -3.39 -5.25
N ALA A 261 -47.23 -4.10 -4.33
CA ALA A 261 -47.51 -5.53 -4.46
C ALA A 261 -48.43 -5.84 -5.65
N LYS A 262 -49.51 -5.07 -5.85
CA LYS A 262 -50.44 -5.25 -6.98
C LYS A 262 -49.76 -5.01 -8.34
N ALA A 263 -48.95 -3.95 -8.43
CA ALA A 263 -48.22 -3.59 -9.64
C ALA A 263 -47.06 -4.58 -9.91
N ALA A 264 -46.31 -4.99 -8.88
CA ALA A 264 -45.28 -6.03 -8.98
C ALA A 264 -45.88 -7.39 -9.39
N ALA A 265 -47.06 -7.78 -8.89
CA ALA A 265 -47.75 -8.99 -9.32
C ALA A 265 -48.22 -8.90 -10.79
N THR A 266 -48.67 -7.73 -11.24
CA THR A 266 -49.00 -7.47 -12.65
C THR A 266 -47.75 -7.57 -13.53
N LEU A 267 -46.63 -6.96 -13.12
CA LEU A 267 -45.35 -7.01 -13.82
C LEU A 267 -44.81 -8.45 -13.88
N LEU A 268 -44.96 -9.24 -12.81
CA LEU A 268 -44.55 -10.64 -12.74
C LEU A 268 -45.25 -11.53 -13.78
N LYS A 269 -46.51 -11.21 -14.10
CA LYS A 269 -47.34 -11.88 -15.11
C LYS A 269 -46.97 -11.45 -16.54
N ASN A 270 -46.64 -10.18 -16.74
CA ASN A 270 -46.52 -9.58 -18.07
C ASN A 270 -45.08 -9.44 -18.59
N ALA A 271 -44.07 -9.41 -17.70
CA ALA A 271 -42.67 -9.28 -18.12
C ALA A 271 -42.15 -10.59 -18.75
N PRO A 272 -41.55 -10.55 -19.97
CA PRO A 272 -41.08 -11.75 -20.65
C PRO A 272 -39.70 -12.23 -20.16
N GLN A 273 -38.88 -11.34 -19.59
CA GLN A 273 -37.49 -11.63 -19.22
C GLN A 273 -37.33 -11.97 -17.74
N THR A 274 -36.55 -13.02 -17.46
CA THR A 274 -36.29 -13.54 -16.11
C THR A 274 -35.75 -12.50 -15.12
N PRO A 275 -34.79 -11.61 -15.46
CA PRO A 275 -34.31 -10.59 -14.52
C PRO A 275 -35.42 -9.66 -14.03
N THR A 276 -36.25 -9.16 -14.96
CA THR A 276 -37.41 -8.30 -14.64
C THR A 276 -38.43 -9.03 -13.76
N ARG A 277 -38.73 -10.30 -14.08
CA ARG A 277 -39.63 -11.14 -13.28
C ARG A 277 -39.09 -11.40 -11.87
N SER A 278 -37.80 -11.71 -11.73
CA SER A 278 -37.14 -11.90 -10.43
C SER A 278 -37.09 -10.62 -9.60
N ALA A 279 -36.89 -9.46 -10.23
CA ALA A 279 -36.97 -8.16 -9.56
C ALA A 279 -38.39 -7.86 -9.07
N ALA A 280 -39.42 -8.08 -9.91
CA ALA A 280 -40.82 -7.97 -9.50
C ALA A 280 -41.18 -8.94 -8.36
N LEU A 281 -40.67 -10.17 -8.39
CA LEU A 281 -40.87 -11.17 -7.33
C LEU A 281 -40.24 -10.73 -6.00
N LYS A 282 -39.03 -10.14 -6.03
CA LYS A 282 -38.40 -9.53 -4.85
C LYS A 282 -39.25 -8.39 -4.29
N LEU A 283 -39.69 -7.46 -5.15
CA LEU A 283 -40.52 -6.31 -4.74
C LEU A 283 -41.84 -6.76 -4.09
N LEU A 284 -42.47 -7.81 -4.61
CA LEU A 284 -43.65 -8.43 -4.02
C LEU A 284 -43.35 -9.07 -2.65
N ALA A 285 -42.24 -9.81 -2.54
CA ALA A 285 -41.82 -10.45 -1.29
C ALA A 285 -41.45 -9.44 -0.20
N ASP A 286 -40.82 -8.31 -0.56
CA ASP A 286 -40.49 -7.23 0.36
C ASP A 286 -41.72 -6.42 0.79
N ALA A 287 -42.74 -6.30 -0.09
CA ALA A 287 -44.02 -5.68 0.22
C ALA A 287 -44.86 -6.50 1.22
N GLN A 288 -44.92 -7.83 1.02
CA GLN A 288 -45.86 -8.72 1.72
C GLN A 288 -45.23 -9.55 2.86
N GLY A 289 -43.90 -9.61 2.96
CA GLY A 289 -43.24 -10.44 3.96
C GLY A 289 -43.55 -11.94 3.77
N ALA A 290 -43.78 -12.65 4.86
CA ALA A 290 -44.16 -14.07 4.85
C ALA A 290 -45.50 -14.35 4.12
N ALA A 291 -46.37 -13.36 3.93
CA ALA A 291 -47.60 -13.52 3.14
C ALA A 291 -47.34 -13.72 1.63
N SER A 292 -46.12 -13.44 1.14
CA SER A 292 -45.70 -13.74 -0.24
C SER A 292 -45.42 -15.22 -0.51
N LEU A 293 -45.30 -16.06 0.54
CA LEU A 293 -44.88 -17.46 0.40
C LEU A 293 -45.74 -18.30 -0.57
N PRO A 294 -47.09 -18.16 -0.64
CA PRO A 294 -47.89 -18.86 -1.64
C PRO A 294 -47.51 -18.52 -3.09
N VAL A 295 -47.14 -17.26 -3.37
CA VAL A 295 -46.69 -16.83 -4.70
C VAL A 295 -45.28 -17.38 -4.99
N LEU A 296 -44.38 -17.33 -4.00
CA LEU A 296 -43.03 -17.91 -4.12
C LEU A 296 -43.08 -19.43 -4.35
N ILE A 297 -44.01 -20.14 -3.70
CA ILE A 297 -44.27 -21.58 -3.93
C ILE A 297 -44.85 -21.81 -5.34
N ASN A 298 -45.78 -20.97 -5.81
CA ASN A 298 -46.33 -21.11 -7.16
C ASN A 298 -45.28 -20.91 -8.27
N VAL A 299 -44.28 -20.04 -8.06
CA VAL A 299 -43.15 -19.85 -8.98
C VAL A 299 -42.34 -21.14 -9.20
N LEU A 300 -42.35 -22.07 -8.24
CA LEU A 300 -41.64 -23.36 -8.35
C LEU A 300 -42.19 -24.29 -9.44
N GLN A 301 -43.38 -24.00 -9.98
CA GLN A 301 -43.93 -24.69 -11.17
C GLN A 301 -43.28 -24.23 -12.49
N SER A 302 -42.51 -23.14 -12.48
CA SER A 302 -41.83 -22.61 -13.66
C SER A 302 -40.76 -23.56 -14.21
N THR A 303 -40.64 -23.64 -15.53
CA THR A 303 -39.53 -24.34 -16.20
C THR A 303 -38.18 -23.61 -16.04
N ASP A 304 -38.21 -22.29 -15.84
CA ASP A 304 -37.03 -21.44 -15.67
C ASP A 304 -36.35 -21.64 -14.31
N ILE A 305 -35.13 -22.18 -14.33
CA ILE A 305 -34.32 -22.45 -13.13
C ILE A 305 -33.91 -21.18 -12.38
N GLN A 306 -33.54 -20.10 -13.08
CA GLN A 306 -33.08 -18.87 -12.43
C GLN A 306 -34.23 -18.21 -11.67
N PHE A 307 -35.45 -18.31 -12.22
CA PHE A 307 -36.66 -17.81 -11.57
C PHE A 307 -37.06 -18.65 -10.34
N ARG A 308 -36.96 -19.99 -10.39
CA ARG A 308 -37.20 -20.85 -9.21
C ARG A 308 -36.18 -20.60 -8.10
N VAL A 309 -34.88 -20.51 -8.44
CA VAL A 309 -33.81 -20.23 -7.47
C VAL A 309 -33.99 -18.86 -6.81
N ALA A 310 -34.41 -17.84 -7.56
CA ALA A 310 -34.75 -16.53 -6.99
C ALA A 310 -35.90 -16.63 -5.96
N ALA A 311 -36.97 -17.38 -6.27
CA ALA A 311 -38.09 -17.59 -5.36
C ALA A 311 -37.66 -18.30 -4.05
N LEU A 312 -36.85 -19.35 -4.16
CA LEU A 312 -36.33 -20.10 -3.01
C LEU A 312 -35.42 -19.24 -2.12
N LYS A 313 -34.52 -18.44 -2.71
CA LYS A 313 -33.66 -17.52 -1.97
C LYS A 313 -34.47 -16.44 -1.23
N LEU A 314 -35.55 -15.93 -1.84
CA LEU A 314 -36.48 -14.99 -1.20
C LEU A 314 -37.29 -15.65 -0.07
N ALA A 315 -37.58 -16.94 -0.15
CA ALA A 315 -38.32 -17.68 0.88
C ALA A 315 -37.51 -17.99 2.14
N GLN A 316 -36.19 -18.17 2.03
CA GLN A 316 -35.31 -18.55 3.16
C GLN A 316 -35.46 -17.63 4.38
N LYS A 317 -35.57 -16.30 4.17
CA LYS A 317 -35.76 -15.30 5.24
C LYS A 317 -37.08 -15.43 6.04
N TYR A 318 -37.99 -16.28 5.60
CA TYR A 318 -39.29 -16.52 6.24
C TYR A 318 -39.47 -17.95 6.75
N MET A 319 -38.40 -18.74 6.87
CA MET A 319 -38.46 -20.12 7.33
C MET A 319 -38.62 -20.23 8.85
N THR A 320 -39.73 -20.85 9.25
CA THR A 320 -40.14 -21.18 10.63
C THR A 320 -40.78 -22.57 10.60
N PRO A 321 -41.06 -23.22 11.75
CA PRO A 321 -41.77 -24.50 11.76
C PRO A 321 -43.13 -24.47 11.03
N ALA A 322 -43.88 -23.37 11.16
CA ALA A 322 -45.18 -23.19 10.51
C ALA A 322 -45.04 -23.01 8.99
N THR A 323 -44.13 -22.14 8.53
CA THR A 323 -43.93 -21.88 7.09
C THR A 323 -43.23 -23.03 6.37
N THR A 324 -42.38 -23.78 7.07
CA THR A 324 -41.81 -25.06 6.57
C THR A 324 -42.92 -26.02 6.14
N GLY A 325 -44.00 -26.12 6.92
CA GLY A 325 -45.16 -26.95 6.61
C GLY A 325 -45.85 -26.61 5.27
N LEU A 326 -45.76 -25.36 4.79
CA LEU A 326 -46.29 -24.96 3.48
C LEU A 326 -45.47 -25.56 2.34
N PHE A 327 -44.14 -25.48 2.42
CA PHE A 327 -43.25 -26.09 1.43
C PHE A 327 -43.37 -27.60 1.41
N LEU A 328 -43.41 -28.25 2.58
CA LEU A 328 -43.62 -29.70 2.68
C LEU A 328 -44.94 -30.15 2.03
N LYS A 329 -46.04 -29.40 2.23
CA LYS A 329 -47.34 -29.66 1.58
C LYS A 329 -47.31 -29.46 0.07
N SER A 330 -46.45 -28.58 -0.46
CA SER A 330 -46.30 -28.38 -1.92
C SER A 330 -45.48 -29.46 -2.62
N LEU A 331 -44.59 -30.18 -1.92
CA LEU A 331 -43.68 -31.16 -2.54
C LEU A 331 -44.37 -32.18 -3.49
N PRO A 332 -45.55 -32.75 -3.19
CA PRO A 332 -46.21 -33.71 -4.08
C PRO A 332 -46.69 -33.12 -5.41
N THR A 333 -46.87 -31.79 -5.51
CA THR A 333 -47.37 -31.12 -6.72
C THR A 333 -46.24 -30.58 -7.61
N LEU A 334 -44.99 -30.69 -7.19
CA LEU A 334 -43.82 -30.15 -7.88
C LEU A 334 -43.14 -31.21 -8.77
N LYS A 335 -42.60 -30.77 -9.91
CA LYS A 335 -41.73 -31.59 -10.77
C LYS A 335 -40.47 -32.04 -9.98
N PRO A 336 -39.85 -33.19 -10.31
CA PRO A 336 -38.75 -33.74 -9.51
C PRO A 336 -37.59 -32.77 -9.24
N ILE A 337 -37.18 -32.00 -10.24
CA ILE A 337 -36.13 -30.97 -10.09
C ILE A 337 -36.50 -29.89 -9.05
N ALA A 338 -37.75 -29.41 -9.06
CA ALA A 338 -38.23 -28.42 -8.11
C ALA A 338 -38.43 -29.02 -6.70
N ARG A 339 -38.79 -30.31 -6.59
CA ARG A 339 -38.77 -31.04 -5.30
C ARG A 339 -37.37 -31.08 -4.70
N ALA A 340 -36.36 -31.41 -5.50
CA ALA A 340 -34.96 -31.42 -5.06
C ALA A 340 -34.47 -30.03 -4.62
N GLU A 341 -34.78 -28.97 -5.39
CA GLU A 341 -34.45 -27.58 -5.04
C GLU A 341 -35.10 -27.13 -3.71
N VAL A 342 -36.37 -27.48 -3.46
CA VAL A 342 -37.04 -27.20 -2.17
C VAL A 342 -36.38 -27.97 -1.02
N ILE A 343 -36.04 -29.24 -1.20
CA ILE A 343 -35.36 -30.04 -0.16
C ILE A 343 -33.99 -29.45 0.19
N ASP A 344 -33.21 -29.01 -0.81
CA ASP A 344 -31.94 -28.33 -0.54
C ASP A 344 -32.14 -26.98 0.17
N MET A 345 -33.15 -26.20 -0.23
CA MET A 345 -33.51 -24.94 0.45
C MET A 345 -33.87 -25.16 1.93
N LEU A 346 -34.67 -26.18 2.25
CA LEU A 346 -35.01 -26.55 3.62
C LEU A 346 -33.78 -26.98 4.43
N GLY A 347 -32.84 -27.69 3.80
CA GLY A 347 -31.53 -28.01 4.39
C GLY A 347 -30.65 -26.76 4.61
N GLN A 348 -30.65 -25.79 3.68
CA GLN A 348 -29.95 -24.52 3.82
C GLN A 348 -30.53 -23.63 4.93
N ALA A 349 -31.85 -23.62 5.11
CA ALA A 349 -32.55 -22.86 6.13
C ALA A 349 -32.56 -23.52 7.53
N GLU A 350 -31.78 -24.59 7.73
CA GLU A 350 -31.74 -25.42 8.95
C GLU A 350 -33.14 -25.84 9.48
N ALA A 351 -34.08 -26.11 8.58
CA ALA A 351 -35.49 -26.35 8.91
C ALA A 351 -35.73 -27.73 9.55
N LYS A 352 -35.31 -27.92 10.81
CA LYS A 352 -35.35 -29.20 11.55
C LYS A 352 -36.68 -29.95 11.50
N SER A 353 -37.81 -29.23 11.47
CA SER A 353 -39.16 -29.82 11.34
C SER A 353 -39.40 -30.57 10.02
N ALA A 354 -38.61 -30.31 8.98
CA ALA A 354 -38.64 -31.04 7.72
C ALA A 354 -37.96 -32.42 7.78
N LEU A 355 -37.20 -32.74 8.84
CA LEU A 355 -36.38 -33.95 8.92
C LEU A 355 -37.16 -35.24 8.64
N PRO A 356 -38.36 -35.52 9.21
CA PRO A 356 -39.09 -36.75 8.90
C PRO A 356 -39.43 -36.90 7.42
N THR A 357 -39.79 -35.80 6.74
CA THR A 357 -40.05 -35.81 5.30
C THR A 357 -38.77 -35.99 4.51
N ILE A 358 -37.66 -35.36 4.92
CA ILE A 358 -36.36 -35.48 4.25
C ILE A 358 -35.83 -36.92 4.36
N LEU A 359 -35.91 -37.56 5.54
CA LEU A 359 -35.53 -38.96 5.71
C LEU A 359 -36.35 -39.90 4.82
N LYS A 360 -37.65 -39.63 4.62
CA LYS A 360 -38.48 -40.39 3.67
C LYS A 360 -38.00 -40.25 2.21
N ASN A 361 -37.52 -39.07 1.81
CA ASN A 361 -37.04 -38.81 0.45
C ASN A 361 -35.63 -39.37 0.16
N LEU A 362 -34.90 -39.88 1.16
CA LEU A 362 -33.61 -40.57 0.95
C LEU A 362 -33.74 -41.81 0.03
N ASN A 363 -34.93 -42.39 -0.08
CA ASN A 363 -35.23 -43.56 -0.90
C ASN A 363 -36.14 -43.24 -2.11
N ASP A 364 -36.22 -41.98 -2.55
CA ASP A 364 -36.97 -41.62 -3.77
C ASP A 364 -36.34 -42.29 -5.01
N LYS A 365 -37.14 -42.53 -6.06
CA LYS A 365 -36.65 -43.11 -7.32
C LYS A 365 -35.80 -42.11 -8.10
N ASP A 366 -36.13 -40.82 -8.01
CA ASP A 366 -35.36 -39.74 -8.63
C ASP A 366 -34.04 -39.48 -7.88
N SER A 367 -32.92 -39.52 -8.59
CA SER A 367 -31.58 -39.32 -8.00
C SER A 367 -31.35 -37.88 -7.52
N GLY A 368 -31.88 -36.87 -8.21
CA GLY A 368 -31.79 -35.48 -7.78
C GLY A 368 -32.48 -35.25 -6.44
N ILE A 369 -33.65 -35.86 -6.25
CA ILE A 369 -34.38 -35.82 -4.98
C ILE A 369 -33.61 -36.54 -3.87
N ARG A 370 -33.09 -37.75 -4.11
CA ARG A 370 -32.28 -38.47 -3.11
C ARG A 370 -31.04 -37.69 -2.69
N LEU A 371 -30.27 -37.18 -3.64
CA LEU A 371 -29.03 -36.45 -3.38
C LEU A 371 -29.29 -35.16 -2.60
N ALA A 372 -30.36 -34.42 -2.94
CA ALA A 372 -30.81 -33.27 -2.15
C ALA A 372 -31.23 -33.68 -0.72
N ALA A 373 -31.96 -34.79 -0.57
CA ALA A 373 -32.38 -35.30 0.73
C ALA A 373 -31.20 -35.74 1.61
N ILE A 374 -30.19 -36.41 1.03
CA ILE A 374 -28.95 -36.80 1.72
C ILE A 374 -28.21 -35.55 2.24
N LYS A 375 -28.01 -34.55 1.36
CA LYS A 375 -27.36 -33.28 1.71
C LYS A 375 -28.12 -32.52 2.81
N ALA A 376 -29.45 -32.47 2.73
CA ALA A 376 -30.27 -31.79 3.73
C ALA A 376 -30.29 -32.55 5.07
N ALA A 377 -30.35 -33.89 5.06
CA ALA A 377 -30.24 -34.73 6.25
C ALA A 377 -28.89 -34.53 6.97
N GLY A 378 -27.79 -34.40 6.22
CA GLY A 378 -26.47 -34.04 6.76
C GLY A 378 -26.47 -32.73 7.57
N LYS A 379 -27.23 -31.73 7.13
CA LYS A 379 -27.31 -30.42 7.80
C LYS A 379 -28.21 -30.42 9.04
N ILE A 380 -29.41 -30.99 8.95
CA ILE A 380 -30.45 -30.83 9.99
C ILE A 380 -30.65 -32.06 10.88
N GLY A 381 -30.15 -33.23 10.47
CA GLY A 381 -30.52 -34.52 11.05
C GLY A 381 -29.80 -34.92 12.32
N GLN A 382 -28.57 -34.41 12.53
CA GLN A 382 -27.70 -34.79 13.65
C GLN A 382 -27.59 -36.34 13.78
N GLU A 383 -27.36 -36.87 14.98
CA GLU A 383 -27.28 -38.32 15.20
C GLU A 383 -28.51 -39.09 14.71
N SER A 384 -29.71 -38.49 14.74
CA SER A 384 -30.96 -39.16 14.36
C SER A 384 -31.06 -39.54 12.87
N ALA A 385 -30.32 -38.86 11.99
CA ALA A 385 -30.26 -39.20 10.57
C ALA A 385 -29.22 -40.31 10.26
N LEU A 386 -28.29 -40.59 11.18
CA LEU A 386 -27.16 -41.47 10.93
C LEU A 386 -27.56 -42.90 10.53
N PRO A 387 -28.53 -43.58 11.19
CA PRO A 387 -28.95 -44.93 10.78
C PRO A 387 -29.54 -44.97 9.36
N ALA A 388 -30.28 -43.94 8.97
CA ALA A 388 -30.88 -43.85 7.63
C ALA A 388 -29.80 -43.59 6.55
N LEU A 389 -28.86 -42.68 6.81
CA LEU A 389 -27.73 -42.40 5.94
C LEU A 389 -26.83 -43.62 5.73
N LEU A 390 -26.49 -44.34 6.81
CA LEU A 390 -25.76 -45.62 6.73
C LEU A 390 -26.57 -46.71 6.01
N GLY A 391 -27.90 -46.69 6.13
CA GLY A 391 -28.81 -47.56 5.38
C GLY A 391 -28.70 -47.36 3.86
N ILE A 392 -28.58 -46.11 3.40
CA ILE A 392 -28.32 -45.78 1.98
C ILE A 392 -26.96 -46.32 1.53
N MET A 393 -25.90 -46.13 2.31
CA MET A 393 -24.56 -46.66 1.97
C MET A 393 -24.51 -48.19 1.80
N LYS A 394 -25.42 -48.96 2.40
CA LYS A 394 -25.50 -50.42 2.21
C LYS A 394 -26.04 -50.87 0.85
N LYS A 395 -26.79 -50.02 0.14
CA LYS A 395 -27.59 -50.41 -1.04
C LYS A 395 -27.57 -49.42 -2.21
N GLY A 396 -27.05 -48.21 -2.00
CA GLY A 396 -27.03 -47.13 -2.98
C GLY A 396 -25.92 -47.26 -4.02
N THR A 397 -25.95 -46.35 -4.99
CA THR A 397 -24.92 -46.18 -6.02
C THR A 397 -23.65 -45.51 -5.47
N ALA A 398 -22.59 -45.43 -6.27
CA ALA A 398 -21.38 -44.69 -5.91
C ALA A 398 -21.66 -43.19 -5.63
N ASP A 399 -22.63 -42.59 -6.33
CA ASP A 399 -23.04 -41.20 -6.09
C ASP A 399 -23.79 -41.06 -4.76
N ASP A 400 -24.68 -42.01 -4.43
CA ASP A 400 -25.36 -42.03 -3.13
C ASP A 400 -24.33 -42.20 -1.99
N VAL A 401 -23.33 -43.08 -2.14
CA VAL A 401 -22.23 -43.27 -1.17
C VAL A 401 -21.41 -41.98 -0.99
N ASN A 402 -21.03 -41.31 -2.07
CA ASN A 402 -20.29 -40.04 -2.02
C ASN A 402 -21.12 -38.90 -1.40
N ALA A 403 -22.41 -38.82 -1.72
CA ALA A 403 -23.30 -37.85 -1.10
C ALA A 403 -23.47 -38.09 0.40
N VAL A 404 -23.63 -39.36 0.82
CA VAL A 404 -23.69 -39.70 2.24
C VAL A 404 -22.37 -39.38 2.93
N LYS A 405 -21.21 -39.68 2.32
CA LYS A 405 -19.90 -39.29 2.86
C LYS A 405 -19.85 -37.80 3.19
N ASN A 406 -20.21 -36.97 2.23
CA ASN A 406 -20.23 -35.52 2.39
C ASN A 406 -21.24 -35.05 3.46
N ALA A 407 -22.38 -35.73 3.59
CA ALA A 407 -23.34 -35.49 4.67
C ALA A 407 -22.79 -35.87 6.06
N LEU A 408 -22.08 -37.01 6.17
CA LEU A 408 -21.47 -37.48 7.42
C LEU A 408 -20.30 -36.60 7.90
N LEU A 409 -19.55 -35.99 6.97
CA LEU A 409 -18.49 -35.03 7.31
C LEU A 409 -19.04 -33.78 8.03
N ILE A 410 -20.23 -33.31 7.67
CA ILE A 410 -20.87 -32.14 8.30
C ILE A 410 -21.87 -32.48 9.42
N LEU A 411 -22.16 -33.78 9.62
CA LEU A 411 -23.15 -34.24 10.59
C LEU A 411 -22.69 -33.96 12.02
N LYS A 412 -23.51 -33.23 12.78
CA LYS A 412 -23.27 -32.90 14.20
C LYS A 412 -23.69 -34.08 15.09
N GLY A 413 -22.87 -34.38 16.10
CA GLY A 413 -23.09 -35.47 17.06
C GLY A 413 -21.77 -36.11 17.50
N ASP A 414 -21.69 -36.47 18.78
CA ASP A 414 -20.48 -36.99 19.41
C ASP A 414 -20.33 -38.49 19.14
N LYS A 415 -21.45 -39.22 19.12
CA LYS A 415 -21.48 -40.68 18.87
C LYS A 415 -21.40 -41.05 17.39
N VAL A 416 -21.27 -40.06 16.50
CA VAL A 416 -21.18 -40.29 15.04
C VAL A 416 -19.98 -41.16 14.69
N ALA A 417 -18.82 -40.92 15.32
CA ALA A 417 -17.62 -41.72 15.08
C ALA A 417 -17.77 -43.16 15.63
N ASP A 418 -18.35 -43.33 16.81
CA ASP A 418 -18.63 -44.65 17.41
C ASP A 418 -19.50 -45.52 16.49
N GLN A 419 -20.61 -44.95 16.02
CA GLN A 419 -21.57 -45.66 15.18
C GLN A 419 -21.02 -45.96 13.78
N ILE A 420 -20.23 -45.05 13.19
CA ILE A 420 -19.51 -45.32 11.93
C ILE A 420 -18.50 -46.45 12.10
N ALA A 421 -17.69 -46.42 13.16
CA ALA A 421 -16.71 -47.46 13.45
C ALA A 421 -17.38 -48.83 13.68
N THR A 422 -18.51 -48.85 14.38
CA THR A 422 -19.33 -50.06 14.59
C THR A 422 -19.89 -50.60 13.27
N ALA A 423 -20.31 -49.71 12.37
CA ALA A 423 -20.92 -50.09 11.10
C ALA A 423 -19.90 -50.59 10.07
N LEU A 424 -18.69 -50.01 10.03
CA LEU A 424 -17.67 -50.19 8.98
C LEU A 424 -17.39 -51.66 8.60
N PRO A 425 -17.19 -52.61 9.54
CA PRO A 425 -16.90 -54.00 9.17
C PRO A 425 -18.05 -54.70 8.43
N SER A 426 -19.29 -54.24 8.62
CA SER A 426 -20.51 -54.81 8.00
C SER A 426 -20.91 -54.14 6.68
N MET A 427 -20.16 -53.15 6.23
CA MET A 427 -20.48 -52.37 5.03
C MET A 427 -19.93 -53.04 3.76
N PRO A 428 -20.61 -52.87 2.60
CA PRO A 428 -20.06 -53.28 1.32
C PRO A 428 -18.68 -52.64 1.06
N VAL A 429 -17.80 -53.35 0.36
CA VAL A 429 -16.45 -52.87 0.00
C VAL A 429 -16.46 -51.58 -0.83
N THR A 430 -17.59 -51.23 -1.46
CA THR A 430 -17.82 -49.96 -2.17
C THR A 430 -18.07 -48.77 -1.24
N ALA A 431 -18.53 -49.00 0.00
CA ALA A 431 -18.84 -47.98 0.99
C ALA A 431 -17.78 -47.86 2.10
N GLN A 432 -17.01 -48.92 2.37
CA GLN A 432 -15.96 -48.93 3.38
C GLN A 432 -14.90 -47.80 3.22
N PRO A 433 -14.38 -47.48 2.02
CA PRO A 433 -13.42 -46.38 1.85
C PRO A 433 -13.98 -45.02 2.28
N ALA A 434 -15.24 -44.75 1.94
CA ALA A 434 -15.92 -43.50 2.30
C ALA A 434 -16.08 -43.33 3.82
N LEU A 435 -16.33 -44.42 4.56
CA LEU A 435 -16.41 -44.37 6.02
C LEU A 435 -15.03 -44.25 6.69
N LEU A 436 -14.00 -44.87 6.11
CA LEU A 436 -12.60 -44.67 6.54
C LEU A 436 -12.16 -43.20 6.38
N GLU A 437 -12.50 -42.57 5.26
CA GLU A 437 -12.30 -41.13 5.05
C GLU A 437 -13.02 -40.27 6.11
N VAL A 438 -14.26 -40.62 6.49
CA VAL A 438 -15.00 -39.88 7.54
C VAL A 438 -14.37 -40.06 8.93
N LEU A 439 -13.93 -41.28 9.29
CA LEU A 439 -13.22 -41.51 10.56
C LEU A 439 -11.90 -40.74 10.61
N ALA A 440 -11.16 -40.69 9.50
CA ALA A 440 -9.95 -39.90 9.37
C ALA A 440 -10.21 -38.39 9.48
N ALA A 441 -11.22 -37.88 8.77
CA ALA A 441 -11.58 -36.45 8.80
C ALA A 441 -12.10 -35.99 10.17
N ARG A 442 -12.71 -36.89 10.95
CA ARG A 442 -13.15 -36.66 12.34
C ARG A 442 -12.07 -36.98 13.38
N ALA A 443 -10.86 -37.34 12.95
CA ALA A 443 -9.72 -37.71 13.81
C ALA A 443 -10.09 -38.73 14.91
N ALA A 444 -10.81 -39.80 14.55
CA ALA A 444 -11.38 -40.78 15.47
C ALA A 444 -10.33 -41.75 16.05
N ASP A 445 -9.38 -41.24 16.83
CA ASP A 445 -8.22 -41.96 17.35
C ASP A 445 -8.55 -43.11 18.32
N SER A 446 -9.62 -42.96 19.09
CA SER A 446 -10.21 -44.03 19.90
C SER A 446 -10.74 -45.23 19.09
N LYS A 447 -10.73 -45.17 17.75
CA LYS A 447 -11.21 -46.23 16.82
C LYS A 447 -10.11 -46.80 15.93
N ILE A 448 -8.83 -46.53 16.23
CA ILE A 448 -7.69 -47.00 15.43
C ILE A 448 -7.72 -48.51 15.15
N ASP A 449 -8.10 -49.34 16.11
CA ASP A 449 -8.14 -50.81 15.96
C ASP A 449 -9.06 -51.27 14.81
N VAL A 450 -10.17 -50.56 14.60
CA VAL A 450 -11.12 -50.85 13.50
C VAL A 450 -10.49 -50.51 12.14
N VAL A 451 -9.67 -49.46 12.08
CA VAL A 451 -8.91 -49.06 10.88
C VAL A 451 -7.74 -50.02 10.62
N LEU A 452 -7.00 -50.41 11.67
CA LEU A 452 -5.91 -51.39 11.58
C LEU A 452 -6.38 -52.74 11.04
N ALA A 453 -7.59 -53.19 11.42
CA ALA A 453 -8.20 -54.39 10.86
C ALA A 453 -8.38 -54.31 9.34
N GLN A 454 -8.69 -53.13 8.78
CA GLN A 454 -8.89 -52.94 7.34
C GLN A 454 -7.59 -52.96 6.52
N LEU A 455 -6.41 -52.78 7.13
CA LEU A 455 -5.12 -52.93 6.45
C LEU A 455 -4.91 -54.35 5.89
N LYS A 456 -5.59 -55.35 6.45
CA LYS A 456 -5.56 -56.75 6.01
C LYS A 456 -6.62 -57.08 4.95
N SER A 457 -7.43 -56.11 4.51
CA SER A 457 -8.48 -56.34 3.51
C SER A 457 -7.89 -56.86 2.19
N SER A 458 -8.58 -57.81 1.56
CA SER A 458 -8.29 -58.28 0.21
C SER A 458 -8.67 -57.28 -0.87
N ASN A 459 -9.52 -56.29 -0.55
CA ASN A 459 -9.88 -55.22 -1.47
C ASN A 459 -8.84 -54.09 -1.41
N ALA A 460 -8.17 -53.82 -2.54
CA ALA A 460 -7.10 -52.83 -2.64
C ALA A 460 -7.55 -51.40 -2.27
N ASN A 461 -8.78 -50.99 -2.62
CA ASN A 461 -9.29 -49.65 -2.32
C ASN A 461 -9.57 -49.47 -0.84
N VAL A 462 -10.13 -50.51 -0.18
CA VAL A 462 -10.37 -50.52 1.28
C VAL A 462 -9.03 -50.46 2.02
N LYS A 463 -8.05 -51.28 1.60
CA LYS A 463 -6.70 -51.28 2.17
C LYS A 463 -6.03 -49.91 2.02
N ALA A 464 -6.04 -49.33 0.82
CA ALA A 464 -5.44 -48.01 0.56
C ALA A 464 -6.08 -46.90 1.39
N ALA A 465 -7.42 -46.88 1.50
CA ALA A 465 -8.14 -45.93 2.34
C ALA A 465 -7.81 -46.11 3.84
N ALA A 466 -7.61 -47.35 4.30
CA ALA A 466 -7.21 -47.63 5.67
C ALA A 466 -5.79 -47.12 5.99
N PHE A 467 -4.83 -47.35 5.09
CA PHE A 467 -3.48 -46.77 5.19
C PHE A 467 -3.50 -45.24 5.19
N ALA A 468 -4.28 -44.62 4.30
CA ALA A 468 -4.44 -43.16 4.27
C ALA A 468 -5.05 -42.59 5.56
N ALA A 469 -5.98 -43.32 6.19
CA ALA A 469 -6.62 -42.90 7.43
C ALA A 469 -5.67 -42.89 8.65
N LEU A 470 -4.66 -43.78 8.71
CA LEU A 470 -3.75 -43.94 9.85
C LEU A 470 -3.21 -42.60 10.38
N LYS A 471 -2.77 -41.72 9.48
CA LYS A 471 -2.20 -40.42 9.82
C LYS A 471 -3.10 -39.54 10.70
N SER A 472 -4.42 -39.63 10.53
CA SER A 472 -5.39 -38.84 11.28
C SER A 472 -5.98 -39.60 12.47
N VAL A 473 -6.00 -40.93 12.44
CA VAL A 473 -6.56 -41.77 13.53
C VAL A 473 -5.50 -42.32 14.50
N SER A 474 -4.21 -41.98 14.36
CA SER A 474 -3.17 -42.43 15.29
C SER A 474 -2.81 -41.39 16.36
N ALA A 475 -2.67 -41.86 17.60
CA ALA A 475 -2.26 -41.13 18.78
C ALA A 475 -0.85 -41.54 19.25
N ALA A 476 -0.32 -40.83 20.26
CA ALA A 476 1.02 -41.07 20.81
C ALA A 476 1.23 -42.52 21.32
N LYS A 477 0.18 -43.13 21.86
CA LYS A 477 0.15 -44.53 22.34
C LYS A 477 0.38 -45.57 21.22
N ASP A 478 0.09 -45.23 19.97
CA ASP A 478 0.10 -46.17 18.84
C ASP A 478 1.47 -46.25 18.14
N LEU A 479 2.46 -45.51 18.67
CA LEU A 479 3.84 -45.49 18.18
C LEU A 479 4.46 -46.89 17.98
N PRO A 480 4.37 -47.85 18.93
CA PRO A 480 4.94 -49.19 18.74
C PRO A 480 4.28 -49.95 17.58
N THR A 481 2.96 -49.79 17.41
CA THR A 481 2.19 -50.41 16.33
C THR A 481 2.61 -49.88 14.97
N LEU A 482 2.79 -48.56 14.84
CA LEU A 482 3.25 -47.93 13.59
C LEU A 482 4.70 -48.29 13.25
N VAL A 483 5.57 -48.45 14.26
CA VAL A 483 6.95 -48.92 14.06
C VAL A 483 6.98 -50.38 13.59
N GLY A 484 6.18 -51.26 14.20
CA GLY A 484 6.03 -52.64 13.74
C GLY A 484 5.49 -52.71 12.30
N LEU A 485 4.52 -51.85 11.96
CA LEU A 485 4.01 -51.74 10.60
C LEU A 485 5.10 -51.26 9.62
N LEU A 486 5.88 -50.24 9.97
CA LEU A 486 6.96 -49.69 9.13
C LEU A 486 8.05 -50.73 8.79
N ASN A 487 8.31 -51.66 9.70
CA ASN A 487 9.28 -52.74 9.51
C ASN A 487 8.73 -53.95 8.72
N SER A 488 7.42 -54.03 8.52
CA SER A 488 6.75 -55.16 7.83
C SER A 488 6.24 -54.83 6.43
N VAL A 489 5.86 -53.56 6.16
CA VAL A 489 5.39 -53.14 4.83
C VAL A 489 6.52 -53.09 3.80
N SER A 490 6.22 -53.57 2.59
CA SER A 490 7.13 -53.56 1.43
C SER A 490 6.60 -52.79 0.22
N ALA A 491 5.27 -52.59 0.12
CA ALA A 491 4.67 -51.82 -0.96
C ALA A 491 4.95 -50.31 -0.77
N PRO A 492 5.47 -49.58 -1.79
CA PRO A 492 5.90 -48.19 -1.63
C PRO A 492 4.82 -47.22 -1.11
N GLN A 493 3.55 -47.43 -1.48
CA GLN A 493 2.44 -46.60 -1.02
C GLN A 493 2.06 -46.87 0.44
N GLU A 494 2.12 -48.13 0.87
CA GLU A 494 1.87 -48.55 2.26
C GLU A 494 2.98 -48.04 3.18
N LEU A 495 4.24 -48.15 2.72
CA LEU A 495 5.42 -47.57 3.38
C LEU A 495 5.28 -46.06 3.54
N LEU A 496 4.92 -45.33 2.48
CA LEU A 496 4.74 -43.88 2.52
C LEU A 496 3.63 -43.47 3.52
N ALA A 497 2.46 -44.12 3.46
CA ALA A 497 1.36 -43.85 4.38
C ALA A 497 1.75 -44.11 5.85
N THR A 498 2.50 -45.19 6.09
CA THR A 498 3.02 -45.53 7.43
C THR A 498 4.06 -44.51 7.90
N GLN A 499 4.97 -44.04 7.04
CA GLN A 499 5.92 -42.97 7.34
C GLN A 499 5.20 -41.64 7.68
N GLU A 500 4.12 -41.30 6.98
CA GLU A 500 3.32 -40.11 7.28
C GLU A 500 2.56 -40.23 8.59
N ALA A 501 1.99 -41.40 8.89
CA ALA A 501 1.34 -41.66 10.18
C ALA A 501 2.33 -41.60 11.35
N LEU A 502 3.50 -42.24 11.19
CA LEU A 502 4.57 -42.19 12.18
C LEU A 502 5.08 -40.76 12.38
N THR A 503 5.23 -39.97 11.31
CA THR A 503 5.55 -38.54 11.38
C THR A 503 4.51 -37.77 12.21
N ALA A 504 3.21 -37.99 11.94
CA ALA A 504 2.12 -37.30 12.62
C ALA A 504 2.02 -37.67 14.12
N VAL A 505 2.32 -38.92 14.47
CA VAL A 505 2.39 -39.40 15.86
C VAL A 505 3.63 -38.85 16.57
N VAL A 506 4.81 -38.95 15.97
CA VAL A 506 6.07 -38.46 16.58
C VAL A 506 6.01 -36.96 16.84
N ARG A 507 5.41 -36.16 15.95
CA ARG A 507 5.22 -34.71 16.18
C ARG A 507 4.43 -34.36 17.46
N LYS A 508 3.73 -35.32 18.07
CA LYS A 508 3.02 -35.15 19.36
C LYS A 508 3.90 -35.45 20.59
N THR A 509 5.16 -35.91 20.44
CA THR A 509 5.98 -36.39 21.57
C THR A 509 6.85 -35.32 22.26
N GLY A 510 6.98 -34.12 21.69
CA GLY A 510 7.75 -33.01 22.26
C GLY A 510 8.38 -32.11 21.21
N ASP A 511 9.52 -31.49 21.54
CA ASP A 511 10.32 -30.67 20.63
C ASP A 511 11.02 -31.48 19.52
N GLU A 512 11.63 -30.77 18.56
CA GLU A 512 12.34 -31.35 17.41
C GLU A 512 13.47 -32.33 17.80
N LEU A 513 14.18 -32.07 18.91
CA LEU A 513 15.26 -32.93 19.37
C LEU A 513 14.71 -34.23 19.96
N ARG A 514 13.66 -34.16 20.77
CA ARG A 514 12.97 -35.33 21.33
C ARG A 514 12.30 -36.17 20.23
N GLN A 515 11.66 -35.52 19.26
CA GLN A 515 11.11 -36.15 18.06
C GLN A 515 12.21 -36.91 17.29
N THR A 516 13.33 -36.25 17.02
CA THR A 516 14.49 -36.84 16.32
C THR A 516 15.05 -38.04 17.08
N ASN A 517 15.28 -37.91 18.39
CA ASN A 517 15.79 -39.01 19.22
C ASN A 517 14.84 -40.21 19.19
N THR A 518 13.53 -39.98 19.36
CA THR A 518 12.51 -41.05 19.30
C THR A 518 12.59 -41.85 17.99
N VAL A 519 12.79 -41.19 16.84
CA VAL A 519 12.91 -41.89 15.55
C VAL A 519 14.27 -42.60 15.41
N LEU A 520 15.36 -41.98 15.86
CA LEU A 520 16.70 -42.60 15.83
C LEU A 520 16.78 -43.84 16.72
N ASP A 521 16.16 -43.85 17.89
CA ASP A 521 16.15 -45.00 18.80
C ASP A 521 15.44 -46.20 18.14
N GLN A 522 14.29 -45.96 17.50
CA GLN A 522 13.56 -47.00 16.75
C GLN A 522 14.32 -47.46 15.50
N MET A 523 14.96 -46.53 14.77
CA MET A 523 15.80 -46.85 13.60
C MET A 523 17.04 -47.67 14.00
N ASN A 524 17.62 -47.41 15.17
CA ASN A 524 18.79 -48.14 15.66
C ASN A 524 18.44 -49.57 16.05
N ALA A 525 17.27 -49.78 16.68
CA ALA A 525 16.72 -51.08 17.03
C ALA A 525 16.17 -51.89 15.84
N ALA A 526 15.90 -51.25 14.69
CA ALA A 526 15.39 -51.92 13.49
C ALA A 526 16.46 -52.78 12.79
N PRO A 527 16.05 -53.85 12.07
CA PRO A 527 16.94 -54.62 11.19
C PRO A 527 17.62 -53.74 10.14
N ALA A 528 18.84 -54.10 9.73
CA ALA A 528 19.68 -53.28 8.86
C ALA A 528 18.99 -52.86 7.55
N ASP A 529 18.28 -53.79 6.91
CA ASP A 529 17.53 -53.56 5.66
C ASP A 529 16.28 -52.67 5.85
N LYS A 530 15.81 -52.48 7.09
CA LYS A 530 14.66 -51.61 7.41
C LYS A 530 15.08 -50.21 7.84
N LYS A 531 16.34 -49.97 8.22
CA LYS A 531 16.83 -48.64 8.63
C LYS A 531 16.55 -47.53 7.59
N PRO A 532 16.65 -47.75 6.26
CA PRO A 532 16.27 -46.76 5.25
C PRO A 532 14.82 -46.23 5.38
N ASN A 533 13.87 -47.03 5.89
CA ASN A 533 12.46 -46.65 6.04
C ASN A 533 12.25 -45.46 7.00
N TYR A 534 13.20 -45.18 7.88
CA TYR A 534 13.11 -44.11 8.88
C TYR A 534 13.60 -42.74 8.36
N LEU A 535 14.41 -42.72 7.29
CA LEU A 535 15.08 -41.51 6.79
C LEU A 535 14.09 -40.43 6.31
N ARG A 536 12.96 -40.82 5.70
CA ARG A 536 11.89 -39.88 5.31
C ARG A 536 11.19 -39.27 6.54
N VAL A 537 11.03 -40.03 7.62
CA VAL A 537 10.44 -39.54 8.86
C VAL A 537 11.36 -38.49 9.51
N LEU A 538 12.67 -38.77 9.54
CA LEU A 538 13.68 -37.79 9.94
C LEU A 538 13.65 -36.53 9.07
N ALA A 539 13.52 -36.64 7.75
CA ALA A 539 13.39 -35.47 6.86
C ALA A 539 12.10 -34.65 7.06
N ASN A 540 11.01 -35.29 7.47
CA ASN A 540 9.76 -34.63 7.82
C ASN A 540 9.80 -33.96 9.22
N ILE A 541 10.62 -34.48 10.14
CA ILE A 541 10.91 -33.87 11.45
C ILE A 541 11.88 -32.70 11.29
N GLY A 542 12.89 -32.85 10.43
CA GLY A 542 13.94 -31.88 10.15
C GLY A 542 14.86 -31.62 11.34
N GLY A 543 15.60 -30.51 11.29
CA GLY A 543 16.56 -30.14 12.34
C GLY A 543 17.97 -30.66 12.12
N LYS A 544 18.94 -30.03 12.80
CA LYS A 544 20.38 -30.31 12.60
C LYS A 544 20.75 -31.78 12.87
N LYS A 545 20.25 -32.37 13.97
CA LYS A 545 20.57 -33.76 14.33
C LYS A 545 19.99 -34.79 13.34
N ALA A 546 18.76 -34.56 12.86
CA ALA A 546 18.16 -35.38 11.82
C ALA A 546 18.93 -35.24 10.50
N LEU A 547 19.32 -34.02 10.13
CA LEU A 547 20.10 -33.74 8.91
C LEU A 547 21.45 -34.47 8.96
N SER A 548 22.18 -34.40 10.07
CA SER A 548 23.43 -35.15 10.27
C SER A 548 23.23 -36.66 10.11
N ALA A 549 22.17 -37.24 10.68
CA ALA A 549 21.90 -38.68 10.58
C ALA A 549 21.56 -39.12 9.14
N VAL A 550 20.75 -38.34 8.41
CA VAL A 550 20.42 -38.64 7.01
C VAL A 550 21.63 -38.42 6.09
N THR A 551 22.44 -37.39 6.33
CA THR A 551 23.69 -37.17 5.60
C THR A 551 24.72 -38.27 5.85
N ALA A 552 24.84 -38.78 7.09
CA ALA A 552 25.69 -39.94 7.38
C ALA A 552 25.22 -41.21 6.64
N ALA A 553 23.90 -41.45 6.57
CA ALA A 553 23.34 -42.57 5.80
C ALA A 553 23.65 -42.48 4.29
N TYR A 554 23.82 -41.28 3.73
CA TYR A 554 24.32 -41.10 2.37
C TYR A 554 25.84 -41.33 2.25
N GLN A 555 26.62 -40.90 3.24
CA GLN A 555 28.08 -40.97 3.18
C GLN A 555 28.64 -42.38 3.44
N THR A 556 28.01 -43.17 4.32
CA THR A 556 28.54 -44.48 4.75
C THR A 556 27.58 -45.65 4.54
N GLY A 557 26.40 -45.41 3.94
CA GLY A 557 25.40 -46.44 3.68
C GLY A 557 25.68 -47.23 2.40
N ASP A 558 24.97 -48.36 2.25
CA ASP A 558 24.87 -49.07 0.97
C ASP A 558 24.03 -48.30 -0.06
N ALA A 559 23.90 -48.82 -1.28
CA ALA A 559 23.14 -48.16 -2.34
C ALA A 559 21.66 -47.90 -1.99
N ALA A 560 21.04 -48.75 -1.15
CA ALA A 560 19.65 -48.58 -0.73
C ALA A 560 19.53 -47.45 0.31
N ALA A 561 20.45 -47.40 1.28
CA ALA A 561 20.57 -46.32 2.24
C ALA A 561 20.91 -44.98 1.56
N GLN A 562 21.82 -44.97 0.57
CA GLN A 562 22.17 -43.79 -0.24
C GLN A 562 20.96 -43.24 -1.01
N ASN A 563 20.24 -44.12 -1.73
CA ASN A 563 19.02 -43.75 -2.44
C ASN A 563 17.97 -43.15 -1.50
N ALA A 564 17.70 -43.80 -0.36
CA ALA A 564 16.72 -43.34 0.61
C ALA A 564 17.15 -42.04 1.31
N ALA A 565 18.42 -41.87 1.62
CA ALA A 565 18.98 -40.66 2.22
C ALA A 565 18.88 -39.47 1.26
N LEU A 566 19.27 -39.63 -0.01
CA LEU A 566 19.17 -38.56 -1.00
C LEU A 566 17.70 -38.22 -1.32
N ALA A 567 16.81 -39.21 -1.38
CA ALA A 567 15.37 -38.97 -1.51
C ALA A 567 14.78 -38.23 -0.28
N ALA A 568 15.30 -38.50 0.92
CA ALA A 568 14.91 -37.80 2.14
C ALA A 568 15.41 -36.35 2.16
N LEU A 569 16.70 -36.10 1.86
CA LEU A 569 17.27 -34.76 1.67
C LEU A 569 16.49 -33.97 0.61
N SER A 570 16.18 -34.59 -0.53
CA SER A 570 15.46 -33.94 -1.65
C SER A 570 14.01 -33.60 -1.33
N ASN A 571 13.46 -34.09 -0.22
CA ASN A 571 12.10 -33.80 0.23
C ASN A 571 12.04 -33.18 1.64
N TRP A 572 13.19 -32.77 2.21
CA TRP A 572 13.35 -32.15 3.54
C TRP A 572 12.28 -31.11 3.89
N LYS A 573 11.85 -31.01 5.16
CA LYS A 573 10.74 -30.12 5.53
C LYS A 573 10.96 -28.64 5.16
N ASP A 574 12.21 -28.20 5.15
CA ASP A 574 12.64 -26.80 5.01
C ASP A 574 13.92 -26.68 4.15
N ALA A 575 14.51 -25.48 4.11
CA ALA A 575 15.68 -25.17 3.29
C ALA A 575 17.03 -25.70 3.82
N SER A 576 17.09 -26.24 5.05
CA SER A 576 18.37 -26.58 5.72
C SER A 576 19.16 -27.70 5.04
N ALA A 577 18.54 -28.53 4.20
CA ALA A 577 19.22 -29.53 3.39
C ALA A 577 19.93 -28.97 2.13
N ALA A 578 19.67 -27.70 1.75
CA ALA A 578 20.22 -27.11 0.52
C ALA A 578 21.76 -27.16 0.41
N PRO A 579 22.56 -26.93 1.48
CA PRO A 579 24.02 -27.03 1.38
C PRO A 579 24.52 -28.44 1.07
N GLU A 580 23.94 -29.47 1.70
CA GLU A 580 24.31 -30.87 1.45
C GLU A 580 23.83 -31.34 0.07
N LEU A 581 22.62 -30.95 -0.36
CA LEU A 581 22.14 -31.18 -1.72
C LEU A 581 23.07 -30.54 -2.77
N TYR A 582 23.55 -29.32 -2.52
CA TYR A 582 24.52 -28.66 -3.40
C TYR A 582 25.86 -29.41 -3.45
N LYS A 583 26.39 -29.80 -2.29
CA LYS A 583 27.64 -30.57 -2.19
C LYS A 583 27.54 -31.91 -2.92
N ILE A 584 26.42 -32.63 -2.79
CA ILE A 584 26.15 -33.88 -3.49
C ILE A 584 26.06 -33.65 -5.00
N GLY A 585 25.29 -32.65 -5.44
CA GLY A 585 25.14 -32.32 -6.87
C GLY A 585 26.45 -31.92 -7.55
N LYS A 586 27.34 -31.20 -6.85
CA LYS A 586 28.67 -30.84 -7.38
C LYS A 586 29.65 -32.02 -7.44
N SER A 587 29.56 -33.00 -6.54
CA SER A 587 30.54 -34.10 -6.44
C SER A 587 30.10 -35.40 -7.12
N THR A 588 28.79 -35.64 -7.29
CA THR A 588 28.30 -36.92 -7.84
C THR A 588 28.59 -37.09 -9.33
N THR A 589 28.99 -38.31 -9.70
CA THR A 589 29.09 -38.80 -11.07
C THR A 589 27.82 -39.54 -11.52
N ASP A 590 26.98 -39.99 -10.59
CA ASP A 590 25.70 -40.63 -10.91
C ASP A 590 24.66 -39.58 -11.36
N ALA A 591 24.05 -39.84 -12.52
CA ALA A 591 23.09 -38.93 -13.15
C ALA A 591 21.76 -38.83 -12.40
N GLY A 592 21.26 -39.94 -11.86
CA GLY A 592 20.03 -39.97 -11.06
C GLY A 592 20.22 -39.23 -9.72
N TYR A 593 21.41 -39.32 -9.13
CA TYR A 593 21.76 -38.60 -7.91
C TYR A 593 21.88 -37.10 -8.17
N LEU A 594 22.45 -36.72 -9.31
CA LEU A 594 22.48 -35.32 -9.75
C LEU A 594 21.06 -34.77 -9.93
N ASP A 595 20.19 -35.50 -10.62
CA ASP A 595 18.80 -35.09 -10.84
C ASP A 595 18.02 -34.97 -9.52
N LEU A 596 18.18 -35.92 -8.59
CA LEU A 596 17.59 -35.82 -7.26
C LEU A 596 18.13 -34.61 -6.49
N ALA A 597 19.45 -34.40 -6.49
CA ALA A 597 20.09 -33.28 -5.80
C ALA A 597 19.64 -31.92 -6.33
N VAL A 598 19.59 -31.73 -7.66
CA VAL A 598 19.11 -30.50 -8.31
C VAL A 598 17.63 -30.27 -8.00
N ASN A 599 16.77 -31.27 -8.18
CA ASN A 599 15.33 -31.14 -7.88
C ASN A 599 15.07 -30.90 -6.37
N GLY A 600 15.86 -31.51 -5.50
CA GLY A 600 15.84 -31.26 -4.06
C GLY A 600 16.24 -29.84 -3.71
N TYR A 601 17.31 -29.32 -4.33
CA TYR A 601 17.78 -27.96 -4.13
C TYR A 601 16.75 -26.93 -4.63
N LEU A 602 16.11 -27.17 -5.77
CA LEU A 602 15.00 -26.34 -6.26
C LEU A 602 13.79 -26.33 -5.31
N LYS A 603 13.41 -27.50 -4.76
CA LYS A 603 12.38 -27.57 -3.70
C LYS A 603 12.79 -26.79 -2.45
N ALA A 604 14.06 -26.87 -2.04
CA ALA A 604 14.58 -26.11 -0.91
C ALA A 604 14.49 -24.58 -1.18
N ALA A 605 14.92 -24.12 -2.36
CA ALA A 605 14.80 -22.72 -2.80
C ALA A 605 13.33 -22.24 -2.87
N GLY A 606 12.40 -23.11 -3.29
CA GLY A 606 10.96 -22.81 -3.29
C GLY A 606 10.37 -22.69 -1.88
N ARG A 607 10.85 -23.51 -0.93
CA ARG A 607 10.39 -23.57 0.47
C ARG A 607 10.90 -22.43 1.35
N VAL A 608 11.90 -21.67 0.94
CA VAL A 608 12.44 -20.59 1.77
C VAL A 608 11.40 -19.47 1.93
N SER A 609 11.25 -18.97 3.15
CA SER A 609 10.48 -17.75 3.46
C SER A 609 11.22 -16.45 3.14
N GLN A 610 12.43 -16.54 2.58
CA GLN A 610 13.28 -15.41 2.20
C GLN A 610 12.79 -14.71 0.92
N THR A 611 13.35 -13.52 0.68
CA THR A 611 12.97 -12.61 -0.41
C THR A 611 13.18 -13.20 -1.82
N PRO A 612 12.55 -12.63 -2.86
CA PRO A 612 12.84 -13.00 -4.25
C PRO A 612 14.32 -12.86 -4.64
N THR A 613 15.04 -11.85 -4.13
CA THR A 613 16.47 -11.65 -4.39
C THR A 613 17.29 -12.85 -3.92
N GLN A 614 17.01 -13.31 -2.70
CA GLN A 614 17.69 -14.44 -2.11
C GLN A 614 17.38 -15.77 -2.83
N LYS A 615 16.15 -15.92 -3.34
CA LYS A 615 15.79 -17.05 -4.21
C LYS A 615 16.54 -17.02 -5.53
N VAL A 616 16.75 -15.85 -6.13
CA VAL A 616 17.57 -15.71 -7.35
C VAL A 616 19.03 -16.08 -7.10
N LEU A 617 19.61 -15.70 -5.95
CA LEU A 617 20.97 -16.14 -5.57
C LEU A 617 21.08 -17.67 -5.46
N MET A 618 20.13 -18.33 -4.79
CA MET A 618 20.07 -19.80 -4.72
C MET A 618 19.90 -20.42 -6.11
N LEU A 619 18.98 -19.91 -6.93
CA LEU A 619 18.74 -20.43 -8.28
C LEU A 619 19.97 -20.25 -9.18
N ARG A 620 20.69 -19.13 -9.07
CA ARG A 620 21.96 -18.91 -9.79
C ARG A 620 23.03 -19.92 -9.34
N LYS A 621 23.18 -20.15 -8.03
CA LYS A 621 24.06 -21.20 -7.48
C LYS A 621 23.66 -22.62 -7.95
N ALA A 622 22.37 -22.89 -8.18
CA ALA A 622 21.94 -24.17 -8.72
C ALA A 622 22.41 -24.41 -10.18
N LEU A 623 22.58 -23.35 -10.98
CA LEU A 623 23.12 -23.47 -12.35
C LEU A 623 24.55 -24.03 -12.35
N ASP A 624 25.34 -23.78 -11.30
CA ASP A 624 26.70 -24.32 -11.15
C ASP A 624 26.72 -25.86 -11.00
N MET A 625 25.59 -26.49 -10.68
CA MET A 625 25.43 -27.95 -10.64
C MET A 625 24.94 -28.54 -11.98
N ALA A 626 24.27 -27.74 -12.80
CA ALA A 626 23.50 -28.23 -13.94
C ALA A 626 24.40 -28.66 -15.10
N LYS A 627 24.44 -29.97 -15.36
CA LYS A 627 25.21 -30.57 -16.48
C LYS A 627 24.37 -30.67 -17.75
N THR A 628 23.03 -30.75 -17.66
CA THR A 628 22.13 -30.90 -18.81
C THR A 628 21.30 -29.66 -19.09
N THR A 629 20.85 -29.49 -20.34
CA THR A 629 19.93 -28.42 -20.73
C THR A 629 18.61 -28.47 -19.97
N ALA A 630 18.07 -29.67 -19.70
CA ALA A 630 16.84 -29.84 -18.93
C ALA A 630 16.96 -29.38 -17.47
N GLN A 631 18.12 -29.61 -16.85
CA GLN A 631 18.43 -29.08 -15.51
C GLN A 631 18.55 -27.55 -15.53
N LYS A 632 19.25 -26.97 -16.50
CA LYS A 632 19.33 -25.50 -16.66
C LYS A 632 17.93 -24.90 -16.86
N GLU A 633 17.12 -25.50 -17.72
CA GLU A 633 15.77 -25.03 -18.02
C GLU A 633 14.84 -25.10 -16.79
N SER A 634 14.90 -26.16 -15.98
CA SER A 634 14.09 -26.28 -14.76
C SER A 634 14.47 -25.24 -13.70
N ILE A 635 15.76 -24.93 -13.57
CA ILE A 635 16.26 -23.87 -12.69
C ILE A 635 15.79 -22.48 -13.20
N LEU A 636 15.96 -22.21 -14.50
CA LEU A 636 15.53 -20.94 -15.10
C LEU A 636 14.00 -20.74 -15.01
N LYS A 637 13.19 -21.80 -15.14
CA LYS A 637 11.73 -21.72 -14.98
C LYS A 637 11.29 -21.21 -13.61
N GLU A 638 12.05 -21.45 -12.55
CA GLU A 638 11.74 -20.89 -11.22
C GLU A 638 12.09 -19.39 -11.09
N LEU A 639 12.98 -18.85 -11.93
CA LEU A 639 13.21 -17.39 -11.99
C LEU A 639 11.98 -16.61 -12.47
N ILE A 640 11.08 -17.24 -13.25
CA ILE A 640 9.83 -16.61 -13.76
C ILE A 640 8.94 -16.10 -12.61
N ARG A 641 9.02 -16.74 -11.44
CA ARG A 641 8.30 -16.36 -10.21
C ARG A 641 9.05 -15.33 -9.36
N ASN A 642 10.36 -15.19 -9.54
CA ASN A 642 11.28 -14.39 -8.70
C ASN A 642 11.79 -13.16 -9.47
N ARG A 643 10.86 -12.24 -9.76
CA ARG A 643 10.97 -11.14 -10.74
C ARG A 643 11.83 -9.96 -10.26
N THR A 644 13.12 -10.17 -10.01
CA THR A 644 14.06 -9.13 -9.61
C THR A 644 14.88 -8.59 -10.78
N PHE A 645 15.58 -7.46 -10.58
CA PHE A 645 16.53 -6.94 -11.57
C PHE A 645 17.63 -7.97 -11.88
N ASN A 646 18.23 -8.60 -10.84
CA ASN A 646 19.21 -9.68 -11.02
C ASN A 646 18.65 -10.89 -11.78
N ALA A 647 17.36 -11.21 -11.66
CA ALA A 647 16.74 -12.29 -12.45
C ALA A 647 16.65 -11.94 -13.94
N LEU A 648 16.31 -10.68 -14.25
CA LEU A 648 16.27 -10.15 -15.62
C LEU A 648 17.67 -10.15 -16.25
N ILE A 649 18.69 -9.68 -15.52
CA ILE A 649 20.09 -9.69 -15.96
C ILE A 649 20.60 -11.13 -16.17
N LEU A 650 20.38 -12.02 -15.20
CA LEU A 650 20.79 -13.43 -15.29
C LEU A 650 20.16 -14.14 -16.49
N ALA A 651 18.87 -13.90 -16.76
CA ALA A 651 18.19 -14.45 -17.92
C ALA A 651 18.74 -13.91 -19.26
N GLY A 652 19.26 -12.68 -19.29
CA GLY A 652 19.90 -12.08 -20.47
C GLY A 652 21.03 -12.93 -21.05
N ASN A 653 21.80 -13.61 -20.19
CA ASN A 653 22.91 -14.49 -20.58
C ASN A 653 22.47 -15.74 -21.38
N TYR A 654 21.17 -16.04 -21.41
CA TYR A 654 20.61 -17.22 -22.08
C TYR A 654 19.76 -16.88 -23.31
N LEU A 655 19.72 -15.62 -23.74
CA LEU A 655 18.98 -15.19 -24.94
C LEU A 655 19.60 -15.66 -26.26
N ASP A 656 20.86 -16.08 -26.26
CA ASP A 656 21.57 -16.64 -27.43
C ASP A 656 21.66 -18.18 -27.41
N ASP A 657 21.24 -18.83 -26.32
CA ASP A 657 21.17 -20.29 -26.24
C ASP A 657 19.85 -20.75 -26.90
N ALA A 658 19.95 -21.37 -28.08
CA ALA A 658 18.80 -21.80 -28.85
C ALA A 658 17.81 -22.71 -28.09
N SER A 659 18.28 -23.43 -27.06
CA SER A 659 17.45 -24.33 -26.24
C SER A 659 16.84 -23.64 -25.01
N LEU A 660 17.41 -22.52 -24.54
CA LEU A 660 16.97 -21.81 -23.33
C LEU A 660 16.35 -20.43 -23.60
N GLN A 661 16.52 -19.88 -24.81
CA GLN A 661 16.08 -18.55 -25.23
C GLN A 661 14.59 -18.26 -24.98
N GLN A 662 13.70 -19.25 -25.11
CA GLN A 662 12.26 -19.07 -24.82
C GLN A 662 12.01 -18.81 -23.33
N THR A 663 12.63 -19.63 -22.46
CA THR A 663 12.55 -19.48 -21.00
C THR A 663 13.24 -18.18 -20.56
N ALA A 664 14.37 -17.82 -21.17
CA ALA A 664 15.06 -16.54 -20.94
C ALA A 664 14.18 -15.32 -21.29
N ALA A 665 13.61 -15.30 -22.50
CA ALA A 665 12.71 -14.24 -22.94
C ALA A 665 11.48 -14.11 -22.02
N GLN A 666 10.93 -15.24 -21.58
CA GLN A 666 9.80 -15.31 -20.65
C GLN A 666 10.12 -14.67 -19.28
N ILE A 667 11.32 -14.88 -18.73
CA ILE A 667 11.75 -14.27 -17.45
C ILE A 667 11.90 -12.76 -17.60
N ILE A 668 12.54 -12.30 -18.69
CA ILE A 668 12.82 -10.88 -18.93
C ILE A 668 11.52 -10.09 -19.10
N ILE A 669 10.61 -10.58 -19.96
CA ILE A 669 9.31 -9.93 -20.18
C ILE A 669 8.51 -9.85 -18.88
N ASN A 670 8.40 -10.96 -18.13
CA ASN A 670 7.64 -10.95 -16.87
C ASN A 670 8.27 -10.07 -15.79
N SER A 671 9.59 -9.96 -15.76
CA SER A 671 10.28 -9.11 -14.79
C SER A 671 10.11 -7.62 -15.12
N ALA A 672 10.25 -7.24 -16.40
CA ALA A 672 10.02 -5.87 -16.85
C ALA A 672 8.53 -5.45 -16.69
N LEU A 673 7.58 -6.34 -17.00
CA LEU A 673 6.15 -6.06 -16.81
C LEU A 673 5.74 -5.94 -15.33
N ALA A 674 6.47 -6.60 -14.41
CA ALA A 674 6.17 -6.57 -12.99
C ALA A 674 6.72 -5.34 -12.25
N ASN A 675 7.76 -4.68 -12.78
CA ASN A 675 8.30 -3.46 -12.18
C ASN A 675 8.69 -2.44 -13.25
N LYS A 676 7.97 -1.30 -13.28
CA LYS A 676 8.24 -0.19 -14.21
C LYS A 676 9.55 0.55 -13.94
N ASP A 677 10.14 0.42 -12.75
CA ASP A 677 11.46 0.97 -12.45
C ASP A 677 12.60 0.23 -13.18
N PHE A 678 12.35 -0.99 -13.68
CA PHE A 678 13.26 -1.70 -14.57
C PHE A 678 13.18 -1.09 -15.97
N GLN A 679 13.85 0.04 -16.12
CA GLN A 679 13.93 0.85 -17.33
C GLN A 679 15.37 1.20 -17.67
N GLY A 680 15.56 1.80 -18.84
CA GLY A 680 16.87 2.22 -19.35
C GLY A 680 17.41 1.29 -20.43
N GLU A 681 18.60 1.62 -20.94
CA GLU A 681 19.11 1.04 -22.18
C GLU A 681 19.38 -0.47 -22.06
N THR A 682 19.97 -0.91 -20.94
CA THR A 682 20.18 -2.33 -20.64
C THR A 682 18.87 -3.13 -20.71
N VAL A 683 17.80 -2.62 -20.08
CA VAL A 683 16.50 -3.30 -20.08
C VAL A 683 15.82 -3.20 -21.45
N ARG A 684 15.95 -2.05 -22.13
CA ARG A 684 15.42 -1.82 -23.48
C ARG A 684 15.99 -2.82 -24.48
N GLN A 685 17.31 -3.06 -24.46
CA GLN A 685 17.99 -4.05 -25.31
C GLN A 685 17.53 -5.48 -25.01
N LEU A 686 17.58 -5.89 -23.73
CA LEU A 686 17.16 -7.22 -23.30
C LEU A 686 15.69 -7.50 -23.61
N LEU A 687 14.80 -6.53 -23.37
CA LEU A 687 13.36 -6.64 -23.66
C LEU A 687 13.09 -6.69 -25.16
N THR A 688 13.80 -5.89 -25.97
CA THR A 688 13.67 -5.92 -27.45
C THR A 688 14.07 -7.29 -28.00
N LYS A 689 15.16 -7.88 -27.51
CA LYS A 689 15.59 -9.23 -27.89
C LYS A 689 14.62 -10.31 -27.38
N ALA A 690 14.11 -10.20 -26.15
CA ALA A 690 13.09 -11.10 -25.63
C ALA A 690 11.78 -11.04 -26.46
N ILE A 691 11.36 -9.85 -26.92
CA ILE A 691 10.20 -9.64 -27.79
C ILE A 691 10.38 -10.33 -29.15
N SER A 692 11.57 -10.31 -29.75
CA SER A 692 11.80 -11.00 -31.02
C SER A 692 11.71 -12.51 -30.86
N LEU A 693 12.20 -13.05 -29.75
CA LEU A 693 12.31 -14.48 -29.46
C LEU A 693 11.03 -15.13 -28.93
N THR A 694 10.23 -14.45 -28.10
CA THR A 694 9.04 -15.06 -27.48
C THR A 694 7.98 -15.51 -28.50
N ALA A 695 7.48 -16.73 -28.32
CA ALA A 695 6.33 -17.28 -29.05
C ALA A 695 4.97 -16.85 -28.46
N ASN A 696 4.91 -16.28 -27.25
CA ASN A 696 3.66 -15.88 -26.61
C ASN A 696 3.19 -14.50 -27.12
N VAL A 697 2.08 -14.48 -27.86
CA VAL A 697 1.53 -13.27 -28.50
C VAL A 697 1.10 -12.20 -27.48
N GLU A 698 0.33 -12.57 -26.45
CA GLU A 698 -0.17 -11.63 -25.43
C GLU A 698 0.98 -10.93 -24.70
N GLN A 699 2.01 -11.69 -24.32
CA GLN A 699 3.21 -11.16 -23.67
C GLN A 699 4.03 -10.27 -24.61
N LYS A 700 4.09 -10.61 -25.90
CA LYS A 700 4.78 -9.82 -26.93
C LYS A 700 4.12 -8.46 -27.12
N GLU A 701 2.78 -8.41 -27.08
CA GLU A 701 2.01 -7.16 -27.13
C GLU A 701 2.18 -6.31 -25.86
N ALA A 702 2.04 -6.93 -24.68
CA ALA A 702 2.27 -6.25 -23.40
C ALA A 702 3.69 -5.67 -23.28
N ALA A 703 4.70 -6.45 -23.69
CA ALA A 703 6.09 -6.02 -23.69
C ALA A 703 6.37 -4.90 -24.71
N ARG A 704 5.77 -4.94 -25.91
CA ARG A 704 5.84 -3.84 -26.89
C ARG A 704 5.21 -2.56 -26.35
N LYS A 705 4.06 -2.65 -25.67
CA LYS A 705 3.44 -1.51 -25.00
C LYS A 705 4.37 -0.91 -23.95
N LEU A 706 4.90 -1.73 -23.04
CA LEU A 706 5.87 -1.29 -22.04
C LEU A 706 7.09 -0.61 -22.69
N LEU A 707 7.65 -1.19 -23.76
CA LEU A 707 8.79 -0.65 -24.48
C LEU A 707 8.52 0.74 -25.08
N SER A 708 7.29 0.98 -25.56
CA SER A 708 6.83 2.27 -26.09
C SER A 708 6.50 3.31 -25.02
N GLU A 709 6.05 2.88 -23.84
CA GLU A 709 5.76 3.75 -22.69
C GLU A 709 7.02 4.04 -21.84
N MET A 710 8.08 3.24 -21.97
CA MET A 710 9.31 3.37 -21.20
C MET A 710 10.04 4.68 -21.55
N PRO A 711 10.32 5.56 -20.58
CA PRO A 711 10.93 6.86 -20.84
C PRO A 711 12.36 6.75 -21.39
N ALA A 712 12.82 7.83 -22.00
CA ALA A 712 14.22 7.97 -22.42
C ALA A 712 15.13 8.20 -21.20
N GLY A 713 16.28 7.53 -21.18
CA GLY A 713 17.28 7.60 -20.11
C GLY A 713 18.11 6.31 -20.04
N GLU A 714 19.28 6.37 -19.39
CA GLU A 714 20.19 5.23 -19.31
C GLU A 714 19.70 4.14 -18.34
N GLY A 715 19.00 4.53 -17.27
CA GLY A 715 18.51 3.63 -16.22
C GLY A 715 19.66 2.96 -15.46
N PHE A 716 19.59 1.64 -15.27
CA PHE A 716 20.68 0.88 -14.66
C PHE A 716 21.79 0.57 -15.68
N VAL A 717 22.97 1.15 -15.45
CA VAL A 717 24.20 0.97 -16.23
C VAL A 717 25.17 0.08 -15.46
N SER A 718 25.82 -0.87 -16.14
CA SER A 718 26.85 -1.70 -15.50
C SER A 718 28.12 -0.89 -15.28
N LEU A 719 28.62 -0.86 -14.05
CA LEU A 719 29.94 -0.32 -13.70
C LEU A 719 31.06 -1.27 -14.10
N PHE A 720 30.77 -2.57 -14.26
CA PHE A 720 31.76 -3.59 -14.63
C PHE A 720 31.34 -4.31 -15.91
N ASN A 721 32.23 -4.33 -16.90
CA ASN A 721 31.96 -4.90 -18.23
C ASN A 721 32.18 -6.43 -18.32
N GLY A 722 32.60 -7.07 -17.23
CA GLY A 722 32.88 -8.52 -17.18
C GLY A 722 34.20 -8.95 -17.83
N LYS A 723 35.02 -8.00 -18.35
CA LYS A 723 36.20 -8.28 -19.19
C LYS A 723 37.48 -7.63 -18.69
N ASP A 724 37.40 -6.37 -18.27
CA ASP A 724 38.55 -5.56 -17.88
C ASP A 724 38.16 -4.44 -16.89
N LEU A 725 39.12 -3.59 -16.54
CA LEU A 725 38.95 -2.50 -15.58
C LEU A 725 38.58 -1.15 -16.25
N THR A 726 38.02 -1.16 -17.47
CA THR A 726 37.52 0.07 -18.11
C THR A 726 36.44 0.71 -17.24
N GLY A 727 36.55 2.03 -17.03
CA GLY A 727 35.70 2.77 -16.10
C GLY A 727 36.21 2.80 -14.66
N TRP A 728 37.29 2.08 -14.34
CA TRP A 728 37.92 2.05 -13.01
C TRP A 728 39.36 2.59 -13.02
N LYS A 729 39.82 2.98 -11.84
CA LYS A 729 41.14 3.56 -11.55
C LYS A 729 41.55 3.27 -10.10
N GLY A 730 42.81 3.52 -9.74
CA GLY A 730 43.28 3.41 -8.35
C GLY A 730 42.90 4.61 -7.48
N LEU A 731 42.90 4.41 -6.16
CA LEU A 731 42.63 5.48 -5.20
C LEU A 731 43.80 6.46 -5.05
N VAL A 732 43.56 7.77 -5.23
CA VAL A 732 44.53 8.83 -4.89
C VAL A 732 44.08 9.59 -3.65
N ALA A 733 44.56 9.16 -2.48
CA ALA A 733 44.26 9.75 -1.17
C ALA A 733 42.76 9.81 -0.84
N ASN A 734 42.39 10.43 0.29
CA ASN A 734 40.98 10.73 0.58
C ASN A 734 40.49 11.95 -0.24
N PRO A 735 39.17 12.15 -0.39
CA PRO A 735 38.62 13.26 -1.19
C PRO A 735 39.07 14.66 -0.74
N VAL A 736 39.25 14.89 0.57
CA VAL A 736 39.67 16.20 1.14
C VAL A 736 41.09 16.55 0.71
N ALA A 737 42.01 15.59 0.77
CA ALA A 737 43.39 15.76 0.32
C ALA A 737 43.45 15.86 -1.22
N ARG A 738 42.68 15.03 -1.94
CA ARG A 738 42.60 15.01 -3.40
C ARG A 738 42.12 16.33 -3.99
N ALA A 739 41.10 16.96 -3.39
CA ALA A 739 40.55 18.23 -3.84
C ALA A 739 41.52 19.42 -3.73
N LYS A 740 42.58 19.32 -2.91
CA LYS A 740 43.59 20.37 -2.70
C LYS A 740 44.85 20.20 -3.58
N MET A 741 44.92 19.17 -4.43
CA MET A 741 46.11 18.91 -5.25
C MET A 741 46.10 19.71 -6.56
N HIS A 742 47.27 20.22 -6.98
CA HIS A 742 47.46 20.76 -8.33
C HIS A 742 47.19 19.66 -9.38
N PRO A 743 46.54 19.97 -10.52
CA PRO A 743 46.18 18.98 -11.54
C PRO A 743 47.34 18.05 -11.96
N ASP A 744 48.54 18.59 -12.20
CA ASP A 744 49.71 17.78 -12.61
C ASP A 744 50.16 16.80 -11.51
N THR A 745 50.11 17.23 -10.25
CA THR A 745 50.45 16.37 -9.10
C THR A 745 49.41 15.28 -8.91
N LEU A 746 48.13 15.59 -9.14
CA LEU A 746 47.05 14.61 -9.12
C LEU A 746 47.22 13.59 -10.25
N ALA A 747 47.52 14.02 -11.47
CA ALA A 747 47.75 13.13 -12.62
C ALA A 747 48.95 12.18 -12.39
N ALA A 748 50.07 12.70 -11.89
CA ALA A 748 51.24 11.88 -11.57
C ALA A 748 50.96 10.85 -10.46
N LYS A 749 50.20 11.23 -9.42
CA LYS A 749 49.77 10.29 -8.36
C LYS A 749 48.73 9.28 -8.87
N GLN A 750 47.85 9.66 -9.78
CA GLN A 750 46.85 8.77 -10.38
C GLN A 750 47.52 7.64 -11.16
N ALA A 751 48.53 7.95 -11.99
CA ALA A 751 49.29 6.94 -12.72
C ALA A 751 49.91 5.89 -11.78
N LYS A 752 50.48 6.32 -10.64
CA LYS A 752 51.04 5.42 -9.62
C LYS A 752 49.97 4.63 -8.87
N ALA A 753 48.85 5.25 -8.50
CA ALA A 753 47.74 4.57 -7.84
C ALA A 753 47.14 3.47 -8.74
N ASP A 754 46.99 3.75 -10.04
CA ASP A 754 46.51 2.78 -11.01
C ASP A 754 47.49 1.59 -11.17
N GLU A 755 48.80 1.81 -11.09
CA GLU A 755 49.81 0.74 -11.13
C GLU A 755 49.71 -0.17 -9.89
N VAL A 756 49.52 0.41 -8.70
CA VAL A 756 49.35 -0.36 -7.45
C VAL A 756 48.04 -1.14 -7.46
N MET A 757 46.94 -0.51 -7.85
CA MET A 757 45.63 -1.13 -7.97
C MET A 757 45.66 -2.33 -8.95
N ARG A 758 46.29 -2.19 -10.13
CA ARG A 758 46.34 -3.27 -11.14
C ARG A 758 47.13 -4.51 -10.71
N LYS A 759 47.92 -4.44 -9.63
CA LYS A 759 48.58 -5.62 -9.03
C LYS A 759 47.65 -6.41 -8.12
N GLY A 760 46.55 -5.81 -7.68
CA GLY A 760 45.62 -6.36 -6.70
C GLY A 760 44.27 -6.82 -7.22
N TRP A 761 43.82 -6.24 -8.34
CA TRP A 761 42.51 -6.51 -8.91
C TRP A 761 42.64 -7.29 -10.22
N VAL A 762 41.98 -8.45 -10.29
CA VAL A 762 41.96 -9.33 -11.46
C VAL A 762 40.54 -9.56 -11.93
N VAL A 763 40.36 -9.69 -13.25
CA VAL A 763 39.10 -10.11 -13.85
C VAL A 763 39.23 -11.59 -14.22
N LYS A 764 38.29 -12.41 -13.76
CA LYS A 764 38.28 -13.86 -14.02
C LYS A 764 36.84 -14.36 -14.08
N ASP A 765 36.52 -15.15 -15.12
CA ASP A 765 35.21 -15.81 -15.28
C ASP A 765 33.99 -14.86 -15.20
N GLY A 766 34.16 -13.59 -15.58
CA GLY A 766 33.13 -12.55 -15.47
C GLY A 766 32.97 -11.95 -14.06
N GLU A 767 33.85 -12.30 -13.12
CA GLU A 767 33.96 -11.75 -11.78
C GLU A 767 35.11 -10.74 -11.68
N LEU A 768 34.95 -9.74 -10.82
CA LEU A 768 35.96 -8.75 -10.45
C LEU A 768 36.49 -9.12 -9.05
N ILE A 769 37.75 -9.54 -8.96
CA ILE A 769 38.30 -10.15 -7.76
C ILE A 769 39.47 -9.31 -7.22
N PHE A 770 39.38 -8.92 -5.95
CA PHE A 770 40.51 -8.43 -5.18
C PHE A 770 41.28 -9.60 -4.58
N THR A 771 42.60 -9.64 -4.77
CA THR A 771 43.45 -10.79 -4.41
C THR A 771 43.97 -10.78 -2.96
N GLY A 772 43.65 -9.74 -2.18
CA GLY A 772 44.19 -9.54 -0.82
C GLY A 772 45.43 -8.62 -0.76
N HIS A 773 45.99 -8.23 -1.91
CA HIS A 773 47.12 -7.31 -2.02
C HIS A 773 46.78 -6.16 -2.96
N GLY A 774 47.33 -4.96 -2.76
CA GLY A 774 47.02 -3.78 -3.59
C GLY A 774 46.30 -2.68 -2.80
N ASP A 775 45.50 -1.88 -3.50
CA ASP A 775 44.77 -0.70 -2.97
C ASP A 775 43.36 -0.65 -3.56
N ASN A 776 42.50 0.24 -3.04
CA ASN A 776 41.09 0.41 -3.43
C ASN A 776 40.92 0.62 -4.93
N LEU A 777 39.84 0.04 -5.47
CA LEU A 777 39.40 0.23 -6.86
C LEU A 777 38.27 1.26 -6.89
N CYS A 778 38.43 2.32 -7.68
CA CYS A 778 37.52 3.47 -7.70
C CYS A 778 36.92 3.71 -9.09
N THR A 779 35.67 4.16 -9.17
CA THR A 779 35.08 4.57 -10.45
C THR A 779 35.76 5.83 -10.99
N VAL A 780 35.98 5.89 -12.31
CA VAL A 780 36.49 7.11 -12.98
C VAL A 780 35.45 8.22 -12.92
N LYS A 781 34.18 7.88 -13.20
CA LYS A 781 33.01 8.75 -13.03
C LYS A 781 32.70 8.93 -11.54
N LYS A 782 32.31 10.15 -11.17
CA LYS A 782 31.76 10.47 -9.84
C LYS A 782 30.24 10.29 -9.86
N TYR A 783 29.64 9.99 -8.72
CA TYR A 783 28.21 9.77 -8.56
C TYR A 783 27.66 10.64 -7.43
N GLY A 784 26.49 11.26 -7.68
CA GLY A 784 25.75 12.08 -6.72
C GLY A 784 24.69 11.25 -6.04
N ASP A 785 23.42 11.59 -6.24
CA ASP A 785 22.30 10.72 -5.86
C ASP A 785 22.21 9.53 -6.82
N PHE A 786 22.13 8.31 -6.28
CA PHE A 786 22.07 7.07 -7.05
C PHE A 786 21.39 5.95 -6.27
N GLU A 787 20.99 4.91 -6.99
CA GLU A 787 20.81 3.57 -6.43
C GLU A 787 21.69 2.56 -7.18
N MET A 788 22.10 1.49 -6.52
CA MET A 788 22.97 0.47 -7.09
C MET A 788 22.61 -0.94 -6.63
N TYR A 789 22.81 -1.90 -7.52
CA TYR A 789 22.88 -3.33 -7.22
C TYR A 789 24.34 -3.79 -7.29
N VAL A 790 24.72 -4.72 -6.43
CA VAL A 790 26.04 -5.35 -6.44
C VAL A 790 25.96 -6.74 -5.80
N ASP A 791 26.41 -7.75 -6.55
CA ASP A 791 26.67 -9.08 -6.01
C ASP A 791 28.11 -9.10 -5.44
N TRP A 792 28.28 -9.65 -4.23
CA TRP A 792 29.59 -9.85 -3.59
C TRP A 792 29.72 -11.21 -2.90
N ARG A 793 30.95 -11.70 -2.78
CA ARG A 793 31.33 -12.93 -2.07
C ARG A 793 32.68 -12.76 -1.37
N ILE A 794 32.82 -13.33 -0.18
CA ILE A 794 34.05 -13.36 0.61
C ILE A 794 34.45 -14.79 1.00
N GLU A 795 35.73 -14.95 1.31
CA GLU A 795 36.32 -16.13 1.95
C GLU A 795 36.35 -16.01 3.48
N PRO A 796 36.69 -17.09 4.23
CA PRO A 796 36.81 -17.03 5.69
C PRO A 796 37.76 -15.94 6.16
N LYS A 797 37.38 -15.28 7.25
CA LYS A 797 37.99 -14.05 7.80
C LYS A 797 37.83 -12.79 6.95
N GLY A 798 37.08 -12.85 5.84
CA GLY A 798 36.90 -11.73 4.91
C GLY A 798 36.52 -10.40 5.57
N ASP A 799 37.05 -9.32 5.00
CA ASP A 799 36.80 -7.93 5.38
C ASP A 799 36.81 -7.07 4.12
N ALA A 800 35.80 -6.24 3.93
CA ALA A 800 35.64 -5.37 2.77
C ALA A 800 34.56 -4.31 3.02
N GLY A 801 34.30 -3.50 2.01
CA GLY A 801 33.22 -2.54 2.05
C GLY A 801 33.05 -1.80 0.73
N ILE A 802 31.96 -1.04 0.65
CA ILE A 802 31.67 -0.16 -0.47
C ILE A 802 31.67 1.28 0.04
N TYR A 803 32.52 2.09 -0.57
CA TYR A 803 32.66 3.49 -0.24
C TYR A 803 31.63 4.28 -1.06
N LEU A 804 30.77 5.00 -0.37
CA LEU A 804 29.75 5.84 -0.99
C LEU A 804 30.31 7.26 -1.06
N ARG A 805 30.42 7.82 -2.26
CA ARG A 805 31.03 9.13 -2.53
C ARG A 805 32.39 9.28 -1.83
N GLY A 806 33.28 8.32 -2.06
CA GLY A 806 34.64 8.29 -1.53
C GLY A 806 34.76 8.17 -0.01
N SER A 807 33.71 7.76 0.70
CA SER A 807 33.70 7.59 2.17
C SER A 807 33.40 6.14 2.59
N PRO A 808 34.24 5.50 3.43
CA PRO A 808 34.09 4.10 3.83
C PRO A 808 32.86 3.87 4.71
N GLN A 809 31.84 3.15 4.24
CA GLN A 809 30.61 3.02 5.02
C GLN A 809 29.92 1.65 4.94
N VAL A 810 29.53 1.15 3.76
CA VAL A 810 28.72 -0.08 3.67
C VAL A 810 29.61 -1.31 3.86
N GLN A 811 29.63 -1.83 5.08
CA GLN A 811 30.55 -2.90 5.51
C GLN A 811 30.20 -4.27 4.92
N VAL A 812 31.23 -5.07 4.64
CA VAL A 812 31.15 -6.49 4.25
C VAL A 812 32.16 -7.27 5.10
N TRP A 813 31.76 -8.37 5.74
CA TRP A 813 32.68 -9.17 6.55
C TRP A 813 32.20 -10.58 6.86
N ASP A 814 33.14 -11.42 7.31
CA ASP A 814 32.84 -12.71 7.91
C ASP A 814 32.20 -12.53 9.29
N THR A 815 30.90 -12.84 9.39
CA THR A 815 30.09 -12.66 10.61
C THR A 815 30.49 -13.58 11.77
N SER A 816 31.38 -14.56 11.55
CA SER A 816 31.98 -15.36 12.61
C SER A 816 33.08 -14.64 13.39
N ARG A 817 33.56 -13.48 12.89
CA ARG A 817 34.57 -12.63 13.53
C ARG A 817 34.00 -11.80 14.68
N VAL A 818 33.57 -12.48 15.74
CA VAL A 818 32.96 -11.88 16.93
C VAL A 818 33.90 -10.90 17.65
N GLU A 819 35.21 -11.06 17.48
CA GLU A 819 36.26 -10.22 18.09
C GLU A 819 36.30 -8.79 17.52
N VAL A 820 35.81 -8.58 16.29
CA VAL A 820 35.63 -7.24 15.70
C VAL A 820 34.17 -6.79 15.65
N GLY A 821 33.25 -7.55 16.26
CA GLY A 821 31.82 -7.23 16.31
C GLY A 821 31.02 -7.60 15.05
N ALA A 822 31.57 -8.47 14.18
CA ALA A 822 30.96 -8.81 12.88
C ALA A 822 29.65 -9.61 12.97
N GLN A 823 29.31 -10.19 14.14
CA GLN A 823 28.11 -11.00 14.36
C GLN A 823 26.79 -10.25 14.14
N VAL A 824 26.82 -8.93 13.99
CA VAL A 824 25.64 -8.11 13.67
C VAL A 824 25.20 -8.27 12.20
N GLY A 825 26.09 -8.72 11.31
CA GLY A 825 25.85 -8.83 9.87
C GLY A 825 26.48 -7.71 9.04
N SER A 826 26.47 -7.86 7.71
CA SER A 826 26.98 -6.88 6.76
C SER A 826 25.93 -5.82 6.38
N GLY A 827 26.35 -4.79 5.63
CA GLY A 827 25.48 -3.74 5.08
C GLY A 827 25.25 -2.53 5.99
N GLY A 828 25.68 -2.59 7.26
CA GLY A 828 25.67 -1.44 8.17
C GLY A 828 26.65 -0.33 7.74
N LEU A 829 26.39 0.90 8.20
CA LEU A 829 27.19 2.10 7.96
C LEU A 829 28.25 2.25 9.06
N TYR A 830 29.20 1.31 9.12
CA TYR A 830 29.91 1.01 10.37
C TYR A 830 30.80 2.15 10.91
N ASN A 831 31.13 3.13 10.07
CA ASN A 831 31.97 4.29 10.42
C ASN A 831 31.20 5.52 10.94
N ASN A 832 29.86 5.47 10.95
CA ASN A 832 29.03 6.43 11.67
C ASN A 832 29.28 6.34 13.18
N GLN A 833 29.45 7.49 13.84
CA GLN A 833 29.65 7.59 15.30
C GLN A 833 28.44 8.17 16.03
N LYS A 834 27.67 9.05 15.38
CA LYS A 834 26.49 9.71 15.93
C LYS A 834 25.19 9.09 15.41
N ASN A 835 25.20 8.71 14.13
CA ASN A 835 24.07 8.04 13.46
C ASN A 835 24.17 6.52 13.63
N PRO A 836 23.06 5.76 13.42
CA PRO A 836 23.09 4.31 13.40
C PRO A 836 24.16 3.75 12.45
N SER A 837 24.96 2.81 12.97
CA SER A 837 26.08 2.19 12.25
C SER A 837 25.91 0.69 12.05
N LYS A 838 25.17 0.02 12.95
CA LYS A 838 24.87 -1.42 12.88
C LYS A 838 23.65 -1.68 11.98
N PRO A 839 23.62 -2.81 11.24
CA PRO A 839 22.44 -3.21 10.48
C PRO A 839 21.26 -3.54 11.40
N LEU A 840 20.04 -3.37 10.90
CA LEU A 840 18.78 -3.69 11.59
C LEU A 840 18.62 -5.19 11.88
N LYS A 841 19.27 -6.06 11.09
CA LYS A 841 19.32 -7.52 11.30
C LYS A 841 20.43 -8.17 10.47
N LEU A 842 20.89 -9.33 10.95
CA LEU A 842 21.73 -10.26 10.21
C LEU A 842 20.96 -10.84 9.01
N ALA A 843 21.48 -10.64 7.80
CA ALA A 843 20.85 -11.13 6.54
C ALA A 843 21.85 -11.80 5.58
N ASP A 844 23.11 -11.94 6.00
CA ASP A 844 24.21 -12.53 5.28
C ASP A 844 23.98 -14.01 4.93
N ASN A 845 24.43 -14.41 3.73
CA ASN A 845 24.60 -15.80 3.36
C ASN A 845 25.88 -16.38 3.98
N ALA A 846 26.01 -17.72 3.92
CA ALA A 846 27.19 -18.41 4.40
C ALA A 846 28.47 -17.95 3.67
N ILE A 847 29.62 -18.07 4.34
CA ILE A 847 30.91 -17.76 3.74
C ILE A 847 31.14 -18.63 2.49
N GLY A 848 31.67 -18.02 1.43
CA GLY A 848 31.77 -18.64 0.10
C GLY A 848 30.51 -18.54 -0.76
N ASP A 849 29.37 -18.11 -0.22
CA ASP A 849 28.15 -17.84 -1.00
C ASP A 849 28.03 -16.36 -1.39
N TRP A 850 27.32 -16.14 -2.49
CA TRP A 850 27.04 -14.81 -3.02
C TRP A 850 25.96 -14.10 -2.20
N ASN A 851 26.13 -12.81 -2.02
CA ASN A 851 25.20 -11.88 -1.41
C ASN A 851 24.90 -10.77 -2.41
N THR A 852 23.69 -10.19 -2.37
CA THR A 852 23.34 -9.01 -3.18
C THR A 852 23.03 -7.84 -2.26
N PHE A 853 23.71 -6.70 -2.42
CA PHE A 853 23.20 -5.43 -1.92
C PHE A 853 22.33 -4.74 -2.97
N TYR A 854 21.27 -4.08 -2.50
CA TYR A 854 20.73 -2.88 -3.11
C TYR A 854 21.04 -1.71 -2.17
N ILE A 855 21.67 -0.65 -2.68
CA ILE A 855 22.04 0.55 -1.92
C ILE A 855 21.40 1.75 -2.61
N LEU A 856 20.62 2.54 -1.88
CA LEU A 856 20.07 3.82 -2.31
C LEU A 856 20.79 4.93 -1.52
N MET A 857 21.42 5.87 -2.20
CA MET A 857 21.99 7.09 -1.61
C MET A 857 21.30 8.32 -2.20
N LYS A 858 20.54 9.06 -1.39
CA LYS A 858 19.82 10.28 -1.77
C LYS A 858 20.10 11.39 -0.75
N GLY A 859 20.60 12.55 -1.21
CA GLY A 859 21.14 13.59 -0.34
C GLY A 859 22.30 13.05 0.50
N ASP A 860 22.18 13.13 1.83
CA ASP A 860 23.11 12.54 2.79
C ASP A 860 22.65 11.19 3.34
N ARG A 861 21.51 10.64 2.88
CA ARG A 861 20.89 9.45 3.45
C ARG A 861 21.15 8.19 2.64
N VAL A 862 21.32 7.09 3.34
CA VAL A 862 21.55 5.77 2.77
C VAL A 862 20.50 4.78 3.28
N THR A 863 19.97 3.99 2.34
CA THR A 863 19.15 2.80 2.59
C THR A 863 19.86 1.60 1.97
N VAL A 864 20.00 0.52 2.73
CA VAL A 864 20.64 -0.73 2.26
C VAL A 864 19.68 -1.90 2.45
N ARG A 865 19.54 -2.71 1.41
CA ARG A 865 18.94 -4.04 1.47
C ARG A 865 20.00 -5.10 1.18
N LEU A 866 20.18 -6.05 2.08
CA LEU A 866 21.06 -7.21 1.90
C LEU A 866 20.18 -8.43 1.61
N ASN A 867 20.41 -9.11 0.48
CA ASN A 867 19.62 -10.26 0.04
C ASN A 867 18.11 -9.95 -0.01
N GLY A 868 17.78 -8.71 -0.40
CA GLY A 868 16.43 -8.13 -0.45
C GLY A 868 15.87 -7.64 0.90
N GLU A 869 16.46 -8.07 2.02
CA GLU A 869 16.06 -7.69 3.38
C GLU A 869 16.56 -6.30 3.74
N LEU A 870 15.70 -5.46 4.32
CA LEU A 870 16.09 -4.12 4.78
C LEU A 870 17.03 -4.22 5.98
N VAL A 871 18.24 -3.67 5.85
CA VAL A 871 19.29 -3.66 6.90
C VAL A 871 19.76 -2.27 7.29
N VAL A 872 19.58 -1.25 6.45
CA VAL A 872 19.74 0.17 6.82
C VAL A 872 18.57 0.92 6.21
N ASP A 873 17.90 1.77 6.99
CA ASP A 873 16.72 2.52 6.55
C ASP A 873 16.92 4.04 6.71
N ASN A 874 17.18 4.72 5.59
CA ASN A 874 17.17 6.18 5.48
C ASN A 874 18.08 6.91 6.50
N VAL A 875 19.26 6.34 6.76
CA VAL A 875 20.21 6.81 7.79
C VAL A 875 21.17 7.85 7.21
N ILE A 876 21.43 8.93 7.95
CA ILE A 876 22.40 9.97 7.58
C ILE A 876 23.83 9.39 7.58
N LEU A 877 24.58 9.66 6.50
CA LEU A 877 25.95 9.23 6.30
C LEU A 877 26.94 10.28 6.81
N GLU A 878 27.81 9.90 7.74
CA GLU A 878 28.86 10.80 8.24
C GLU A 878 30.05 10.87 7.28
N ASN A 879 30.64 12.07 7.15
CA ASN A 879 31.94 12.22 6.50
C ASN A 879 33.03 11.65 7.40
N TYR A 880 33.48 10.44 7.07
CA TYR A 880 34.51 9.72 7.83
C TYR A 880 35.84 10.49 7.93
N TRP A 881 36.23 11.18 6.84
CA TRP A 881 37.54 11.81 6.69
C TRP A 881 37.63 13.14 7.44
N ASP A 882 36.55 13.91 7.46
CA ASP A 882 36.43 15.11 8.29
C ASP A 882 34.98 15.26 8.77
N ARG A 883 34.76 14.90 10.03
CA ARG A 883 33.43 14.95 10.69
C ARG A 883 32.97 16.38 11.00
N LYS A 884 33.74 17.41 10.64
CA LYS A 884 33.38 18.84 10.74
C LYS A 884 32.71 19.39 9.48
N GLN A 885 32.60 18.60 8.40
CA GLN A 885 31.92 18.97 7.16
C GLN A 885 30.88 17.89 6.76
N PRO A 886 29.88 18.24 5.92
CA PRO A 886 28.94 17.28 5.36
C PRO A 886 29.63 16.16 4.57
N ILE A 887 28.88 15.07 4.34
CA ILE A 887 29.24 14.09 3.31
C ILE A 887 29.32 14.78 1.94
N PHE A 888 30.22 14.31 1.08
CA PHE A 888 30.41 14.91 -0.24
C PHE A 888 29.11 14.81 -1.07
N PRO A 889 28.70 15.86 -1.79
CA PRO A 889 27.50 15.79 -2.65
C PRO A 889 27.71 14.89 -3.87
N MET A 890 28.96 14.74 -4.32
CA MET A 890 29.34 13.87 -5.44
C MET A 890 30.80 13.43 -5.29
N GLU A 891 31.08 12.13 -5.41
CA GLU A 891 32.46 11.61 -5.53
C GLU A 891 32.47 10.22 -6.20
N GLN A 892 33.66 9.65 -6.42
CA GLN A 892 33.78 8.27 -6.91
C GLN A 892 33.16 7.24 -5.94
N LEU A 893 32.71 6.11 -6.48
CA LEU A 893 32.41 4.90 -5.70
C LEU A 893 33.67 4.07 -5.60
N GLU A 894 33.89 3.38 -4.48
CA GLU A 894 35.09 2.56 -4.27
C GLU A 894 34.75 1.19 -3.71
N LEU A 895 35.45 0.16 -4.19
CA LEU A 895 35.47 -1.18 -3.63
C LEU A 895 36.73 -1.30 -2.77
N GLN A 896 36.55 -1.67 -1.50
CA GLN A 896 37.63 -1.65 -0.52
C GLN A 896 38.61 -2.82 -0.68
N ALA A 897 39.90 -2.50 -0.64
CA ALA A 897 41.00 -3.45 -0.52
C ALA A 897 41.38 -3.60 0.96
N HIS A 898 41.02 -4.71 1.62
CA HIS A 898 41.30 -4.92 3.05
C HIS A 898 41.92 -6.29 3.38
N GLY A 899 43.00 -6.64 2.66
CA GLY A 899 43.89 -7.76 3.00
C GLY A 899 43.38 -9.18 2.68
N THR A 900 42.07 -9.36 2.49
CA THR A 900 41.43 -10.66 2.19
C THR A 900 40.84 -10.71 0.78
N LEU A 901 40.63 -11.91 0.23
CA LEU A 901 39.99 -12.09 -1.07
C LEU A 901 38.51 -11.67 -1.04
N VAL A 902 38.11 -10.89 -2.05
CA VAL A 902 36.72 -10.46 -2.27
C VAL A 902 36.40 -10.57 -3.75
N ALA A 903 35.26 -11.16 -4.10
CA ALA A 903 34.77 -11.22 -5.47
C ALA A 903 33.48 -10.39 -5.62
N TYR A 904 33.36 -9.65 -6.72
CA TYR A 904 32.20 -8.84 -7.08
C TYR A 904 31.72 -9.18 -8.49
N ARG A 905 30.41 -9.04 -8.73
CA ARG A 905 29.79 -9.10 -10.07
C ARG A 905 28.49 -8.31 -10.09
N ASP A 906 27.85 -8.25 -11.26
CA ASP A 906 26.54 -7.60 -11.45
C ASP A 906 26.46 -6.21 -10.78
N ILE A 907 27.49 -5.39 -10.97
CA ILE A 907 27.61 -4.07 -10.36
C ILE A 907 26.86 -3.06 -11.25
N TYR A 908 25.62 -2.73 -10.91
CA TYR A 908 24.79 -1.80 -11.68
C TYR A 908 24.47 -0.55 -10.88
N VAL A 909 24.49 0.62 -11.51
CA VAL A 909 24.10 1.91 -10.90
C VAL A 909 23.06 2.62 -11.77
N ARG A 910 22.06 3.23 -11.13
CA ARG A 910 21.13 4.20 -11.74
C ARG A 910 21.30 5.53 -11.01
N GLU A 911 21.73 6.57 -11.72
CA GLU A 911 21.72 7.93 -11.18
C GLU A 911 20.29 8.43 -11.03
N LEU A 912 20.04 9.15 -9.94
CA LEU A 912 18.77 9.77 -9.63
C LEU A 912 18.83 11.28 -9.96
N PRO A 913 17.68 11.96 -10.12
CA PRO A 913 17.65 13.41 -10.29
C PRO A 913 18.37 14.11 -9.12
N GLN A 914 19.48 14.79 -9.42
CA GLN A 914 20.30 15.46 -8.42
C GLN A 914 19.77 16.86 -8.12
N THR A 915 19.62 17.18 -6.83
CA THR A 915 19.44 18.56 -6.39
C THR A 915 20.73 19.35 -6.63
N LYS A 916 20.65 20.50 -7.30
CA LYS A 916 21.79 21.43 -7.38
C LYS A 916 21.91 22.18 -6.04
N PRO A 917 23.07 22.14 -5.35
CA PRO A 917 23.23 22.87 -4.11
C PRO A 917 23.07 24.37 -4.30
N PHE A 918 22.38 25.02 -3.37
CA PHE A 918 22.34 26.48 -3.29
C PHE A 918 23.72 27.03 -2.88
N MET A 919 24.23 27.98 -3.65
CA MET A 919 25.54 28.58 -3.45
C MET A 919 25.38 30.00 -2.90
N LEU A 920 26.19 30.35 -1.88
CA LEU A 920 26.31 31.74 -1.43
C LEU A 920 26.78 32.63 -2.58
N SER A 921 26.16 33.81 -2.71
CA SER A 921 26.65 34.87 -3.59
C SER A 921 28.02 35.37 -3.15
N GLU A 922 28.79 35.99 -4.05
CA GLU A 922 30.09 36.58 -3.70
C GLU A 922 29.98 37.62 -2.58
N GLN A 923 28.88 38.39 -2.55
CA GLN A 923 28.57 39.31 -1.46
C GLN A 923 28.35 38.56 -0.14
N GLU A 924 27.52 37.50 -0.12
CA GLU A 924 27.31 36.70 1.09
C GLU A 924 28.59 36.02 1.60
N LYS A 925 29.52 35.64 0.71
CA LYS A 925 30.84 35.14 1.10
C LYS A 925 31.69 36.23 1.75
N GLN A 926 31.75 37.43 1.15
CA GLN A 926 32.46 38.59 1.72
C GLN A 926 31.86 39.02 3.07
N ASP A 927 30.54 38.89 3.21
CA ASP A 927 29.80 39.11 4.44
C ASP A 927 29.94 37.98 5.48
N ASN A 928 30.69 36.92 5.19
CA ASN A 928 30.91 35.76 6.07
C ASN A 928 29.62 35.01 6.47
N PHE A 929 28.69 34.82 5.53
CA PHE A 929 27.59 33.87 5.74
C PHE A 929 28.11 32.43 5.76
N LYS A 930 27.72 31.67 6.80
CA LYS A 930 27.80 30.21 6.89
C LYS A 930 26.55 29.59 6.27
N MET A 931 26.73 28.62 5.37
CA MET A 931 25.63 27.79 4.87
C MET A 931 25.13 26.85 5.97
N LEU A 932 23.81 26.77 6.16
CA LEU A 932 23.16 25.83 7.08
C LEU A 932 22.35 24.76 6.33
N PHE A 933 21.83 25.07 5.14
CA PHE A 933 21.17 24.09 4.28
C PHE A 933 21.19 24.51 2.81
N ASP A 934 21.91 23.76 1.99
CA ASP A 934 22.07 23.97 0.55
C ASP A 934 21.12 23.12 -0.31
N GLY A 935 20.29 22.26 0.30
CA GLY A 935 19.44 21.30 -0.41
C GLY A 935 20.00 19.87 -0.54
N THR A 936 21.25 19.62 -0.11
CA THR A 936 21.93 18.32 -0.32
C THR A 936 22.17 17.50 0.94
N ASN A 937 22.21 18.13 2.12
CA ASN A 937 22.53 17.48 3.39
C ASN A 937 21.87 18.18 4.59
N MET A 938 21.64 17.43 5.67
CA MET A 938 21.15 17.90 6.97
C MET A 938 22.30 18.21 7.95
N PHE A 939 23.52 18.45 7.47
CA PHE A 939 24.70 18.40 8.34
C PHE A 939 24.71 19.47 9.43
N GLU A 940 24.18 20.67 9.23
CA GLU A 940 24.17 21.71 10.27
C GLU A 940 22.99 21.58 11.25
N TRP A 941 22.24 20.47 11.21
CA TRP A 941 21.02 20.27 11.99
C TRP A 941 21.10 19.11 12.99
N THR A 942 20.26 19.16 14.01
CA THR A 942 20.08 18.17 15.08
C THR A 942 18.63 18.18 15.59
N GLY A 943 18.28 17.28 16.51
CA GLY A 943 16.90 17.12 17.00
C GLY A 943 16.08 16.19 16.12
N ASN A 944 14.88 16.61 15.71
CA ASN A 944 13.92 15.76 14.99
C ASN A 944 14.26 15.55 13.51
N THR A 945 15.35 14.85 13.22
CA THR A 945 15.74 14.43 11.85
C THR A 945 14.96 13.20 11.35
N THR A 946 13.85 12.83 12.00
CA THR A 946 12.96 11.72 11.59
C THR A 946 11.75 12.23 10.80
N ASP A 947 11.08 13.26 11.33
CA ASP A 947 9.97 13.92 10.66
C ASP A 947 10.45 14.98 9.65
N TYR A 948 11.51 15.73 9.99
CA TYR A 948 12.18 16.63 9.06
C TYR A 948 13.15 15.85 8.17
N VAL A 949 12.79 15.70 6.90
CA VAL A 949 13.53 14.96 5.87
C VAL A 949 13.84 15.84 4.66
N MET A 950 14.81 15.44 3.83
CA MET A 950 15.09 16.16 2.59
C MET A 950 14.22 15.64 1.44
N GLU A 951 13.58 16.55 0.74
CA GLU A 951 12.80 16.30 -0.47
C GLU A 951 13.03 17.45 -1.45
N ASP A 952 13.47 17.12 -2.66
CA ASP A 952 13.63 18.03 -3.81
C ASP A 952 14.33 19.38 -3.50
N GLY A 953 15.37 19.30 -2.68
CA GLY A 953 16.19 20.44 -2.27
C GLY A 953 15.63 21.29 -1.13
N ALA A 954 14.62 20.78 -0.42
CA ALA A 954 14.06 21.39 0.78
C ALA A 954 14.14 20.44 1.99
N ILE A 955 14.24 21.00 3.19
CA ILE A 955 13.85 20.31 4.43
C ILE A 955 12.32 20.35 4.49
N VAL A 956 11.67 19.20 4.58
CA VAL A 956 10.21 19.07 4.68
C VAL A 956 9.87 18.32 5.97
N ILE A 957 9.00 18.89 6.80
CA ILE A 957 8.44 18.17 7.95
C ILE A 957 7.23 17.33 7.53
N TYR A 958 7.29 16.03 7.84
CA TYR A 958 6.17 15.10 7.76
C TYR A 958 5.89 14.53 9.17
N PRO A 959 4.88 15.05 9.89
CA PRO A 959 4.64 14.78 11.32
C PRO A 959 4.14 13.35 11.61
N ASN A 960 3.92 12.54 10.58
CA ASN A 960 3.43 11.16 10.67
C ASN A 960 4.56 10.12 10.55
N ARG A 961 5.84 10.53 10.57
CA ARG A 961 6.99 9.62 10.46
C ARG A 961 7.49 9.09 11.82
N GLY A 962 6.91 9.54 12.92
CA GLY A 962 7.15 9.01 14.26
C GLY A 962 8.32 9.65 15.01
N GLY A 963 8.84 10.77 14.51
CA GLY A 963 9.78 11.62 15.23
C GLY A 963 9.14 12.34 16.42
N LYS A 964 9.96 13.10 17.15
CA LYS A 964 9.56 13.86 18.34
C LYS A 964 10.39 15.12 18.48
N GLY A 965 9.75 16.21 18.90
CA GLY A 965 10.39 17.51 19.13
C GLY A 965 10.72 18.27 17.84
N ASN A 966 11.59 19.26 17.98
CA ASN A 966 11.89 20.25 16.95
C ASN A 966 13.21 19.94 16.23
N LEU A 967 13.43 20.58 15.08
CA LEU A 967 14.73 20.59 14.41
C LEU A 967 15.52 21.83 14.88
N TYR A 968 16.79 21.67 15.22
CA TYR A 968 17.66 22.75 15.69
C TYR A 968 18.97 22.82 14.89
N THR A 969 19.63 23.98 14.85
CA THR A 969 21.02 24.10 14.43
C THR A 969 21.94 23.28 15.34
N LYS A 970 23.13 22.91 14.85
CA LYS A 970 24.18 22.29 15.70
C LYS A 970 24.87 23.28 16.64
N ASP A 971 24.97 24.54 16.23
CA ASP A 971 25.63 25.59 16.98
C ASP A 971 24.60 26.52 17.65
N GLU A 972 24.98 27.12 18.78
CA GLU A 972 24.26 28.24 19.38
C GLU A 972 24.74 29.57 18.77
N TYR A 973 23.83 30.54 18.64
CA TYR A 973 24.12 31.89 18.17
C TYR A 973 23.61 32.92 19.18
N SER A 974 24.28 34.08 19.26
CA SER A 974 23.88 35.19 20.14
C SER A 974 23.27 36.34 19.33
N ASP A 975 24.12 37.05 18.59
CA ASP A 975 23.76 38.08 17.62
C ASP A 975 24.02 37.53 16.21
N PHE A 976 23.05 37.66 15.30
CA PHE A 976 23.13 37.03 13.98
C PHE A 976 22.21 37.67 12.94
N GLU A 977 22.49 37.39 11.67
CA GLU A 977 21.60 37.61 10.53
C GLU A 977 21.32 36.26 9.84
N PHE A 978 20.09 35.75 9.97
CA PHE A 978 19.65 34.46 9.47
C PHE A 978 18.74 34.65 8.25
N ARG A 979 19.09 34.05 7.11
CA ARG A 979 18.38 34.17 5.83
C ARG A 979 17.94 32.80 5.34
N PHE A 980 16.66 32.66 4.99
CA PHE A 980 16.10 31.39 4.53
C PHE A 980 14.91 31.61 3.61
N GLU A 981 14.56 30.56 2.87
CA GLU A 981 13.27 30.47 2.18
C GLU A 981 12.39 29.43 2.86
N PHE A 982 11.09 29.71 2.92
CA PHE A 982 10.08 28.75 3.38
C PHE A 982 8.87 28.74 2.47
N GLN A 983 8.28 27.55 2.29
CA GLN A 983 7.02 27.34 1.62
C GLN A 983 6.06 26.71 2.61
N LEU A 984 5.00 27.45 2.90
CA LEU A 984 3.88 26.97 3.68
C LEU A 984 3.08 26.02 2.78
N THR A 985 2.72 24.82 3.25
CA THR A 985 1.50 24.17 2.73
C THR A 985 0.28 24.84 3.34
N PRO A 986 -0.94 24.54 2.84
CA PRO A 986 -2.10 24.29 3.68
C PRO A 986 -2.03 24.78 5.11
N GLY A 987 -1.96 26.11 5.30
CA GLY A 987 -2.01 26.71 6.59
C GLY A 987 -1.18 25.95 7.57
N SER A 988 0.15 25.79 7.42
CA SER A 988 1.07 24.80 8.08
C SER A 988 2.04 25.27 9.22
N ASN A 989 2.01 24.71 10.45
CA ASN A 989 2.62 25.34 11.64
C ASN A 989 4.09 25.09 11.88
N ASN A 990 4.77 26.21 12.14
CA ASN A 990 6.13 26.22 12.60
C ASN A 990 6.46 27.52 13.34
N GLY A 991 7.57 27.50 14.06
CA GLY A 991 8.22 28.70 14.59
C GLY A 991 9.68 28.72 14.17
N LEU A 992 10.25 29.91 14.00
CA LEU A 992 11.69 30.09 14.07
C LEU A 992 12.06 30.39 15.52
N GLY A 993 12.39 29.36 16.29
CA GLY A 993 13.00 29.52 17.60
C GLY A 993 14.34 30.24 17.44
N ILE A 994 14.53 31.35 18.13
CA ILE A 994 15.79 32.07 18.29
C ILE A 994 16.28 31.93 19.73
N ARG A 995 17.59 31.73 19.89
CA ARG A 995 18.24 31.48 21.20
C ARG A 995 17.58 30.34 22.01
N ALA A 996 16.97 29.37 21.32
CA ALA A 996 16.22 28.28 21.94
C ALA A 996 17.13 27.25 22.64
N PRO A 997 16.70 26.63 23.75
CA PRO A 997 17.33 25.44 24.30
C PRO A 997 16.90 24.16 23.55
N LEU A 998 17.63 23.06 23.74
CA LEU A 998 17.26 21.74 23.21
C LEU A 998 16.12 21.05 23.98
N THR A 999 15.76 21.55 25.16
CA THR A 999 14.76 20.97 26.07
C THR A 999 13.81 22.03 26.62
N GLY A 1000 12.57 21.62 26.94
CA GLY A 1000 11.49 22.52 27.32
C GLY A 1000 10.71 23.03 26.12
N ASP A 1001 9.73 23.90 26.37
CA ASP A 1001 8.98 24.56 25.31
C ASP A 1001 9.84 25.68 24.70
N ALA A 1002 10.37 25.43 23.51
CA ALA A 1002 11.30 26.33 22.83
C ALA A 1002 10.67 27.70 22.48
N ALA A 1003 9.34 27.83 22.44
CA ALA A 1003 8.67 29.10 22.18
C ALA A 1003 8.78 30.08 23.37
N TYR A 1004 8.80 29.57 24.60
CA TYR A 1004 8.86 30.37 25.84
C TYR A 1004 10.23 30.33 26.54
N VAL A 1005 10.91 29.18 26.53
CA VAL A 1005 12.25 29.03 27.13
C VAL A 1005 13.35 29.50 26.17
N GLY A 1006 13.05 29.59 24.87
CA GLY A 1006 13.71 30.46 23.90
C GLY A 1006 12.85 31.67 23.58
N THR A 1007 12.95 32.19 22.36
CA THR A 1007 11.95 33.12 21.83
C THR A 1007 11.55 32.64 20.45
N GLU A 1008 10.26 32.55 20.16
CA GLU A 1008 9.76 32.18 18.84
C GLU A 1008 9.51 33.41 17.97
N LEU A 1009 10.04 33.38 16.75
CA LEU A 1009 9.58 34.23 15.65
C LEU A 1009 8.63 33.41 14.79
N GLN A 1010 7.37 33.79 14.81
CA GLN A 1010 6.27 32.98 14.29
C GLN A 1010 6.41 32.64 12.79
N ILE A 1011 6.31 31.36 12.39
CA ILE A 1011 6.22 30.93 10.98
C ILE A 1011 4.78 30.46 10.69
N LEU A 1012 3.96 31.46 10.39
CA LEU A 1012 2.56 31.27 10.07
C LEU A 1012 2.30 31.67 8.62
N ASP A 1013 1.66 30.77 7.89
CA ASP A 1013 0.50 31.15 7.10
C ASP A 1013 -0.45 31.75 8.15
N ASN A 1014 -0.41 33.09 8.31
CA ASN A 1014 -1.09 33.90 9.35
C ASN A 1014 -2.31 34.65 8.84
N GLU A 1015 -2.52 34.57 7.54
CA GLU A 1015 -3.46 35.33 6.77
C GLU A 1015 -4.76 34.60 6.45
N ALA A 1016 -5.23 33.52 7.11
CA ALA A 1016 -6.54 32.85 6.91
C ALA A 1016 -7.36 32.54 8.16
N ASP A 1017 -7.92 31.33 8.28
CA ASP A 1017 -8.94 31.11 9.29
C ASP A 1017 -8.48 30.41 10.57
N ILE A 1018 -7.56 29.47 10.51
CA ILE A 1018 -7.15 28.61 11.63
C ILE A 1018 -6.60 29.41 12.85
N TYR A 1019 -6.47 30.73 12.73
CA TYR A 1019 -5.82 31.70 13.60
C TYR A 1019 -6.32 33.16 13.34
N LYS A 1020 -7.59 33.42 13.04
CA LYS A 1020 -8.09 34.82 12.87
C LYS A 1020 -8.20 35.54 14.21
N ASN A 1021 -8.33 34.76 15.28
CA ASN A 1021 -8.38 35.12 16.70
C ASN A 1021 -6.98 35.33 17.30
N LEU A 1022 -5.92 35.32 16.49
CA LEU A 1022 -4.58 35.70 16.97
C LEU A 1022 -4.61 37.08 17.59
N GLN A 1023 -4.03 37.15 18.77
CA GLN A 1023 -3.58 38.41 19.33
C GLN A 1023 -2.46 38.99 18.45
N PRO A 1024 -2.26 40.32 18.43
CA PRO A 1024 -1.30 40.96 17.53
C PRO A 1024 0.11 40.35 17.54
N TYR A 1025 0.56 39.86 18.69
CA TYR A 1025 1.87 39.23 18.90
C TYR A 1025 1.98 37.78 18.41
N GLN A 1026 0.91 37.18 17.87
CA GLN A 1026 0.91 35.78 17.42
C GLN A 1026 0.91 35.62 15.90
N TYR A 1027 0.86 36.71 15.12
CA TYR A 1027 0.95 36.70 13.65
C TYR A 1027 2.38 36.42 13.17
N HIS A 1028 2.55 35.95 11.93
CA HIS A 1028 3.85 35.67 11.33
C HIS A 1028 4.85 36.81 11.49
N GLY A 1029 6.11 36.45 11.72
CA GLY A 1029 7.20 37.40 11.92
C GLY A 1029 7.17 38.14 13.27
N SER A 1030 6.10 38.01 14.06
CA SER A 1030 6.03 38.53 15.43
C SER A 1030 6.97 37.76 16.35
N ALA A 1031 7.53 38.44 17.34
CA ALA A 1031 8.11 37.77 18.51
C ALA A 1031 6.96 37.28 19.39
N TYR A 1032 6.76 35.96 19.40
CA TYR A 1032 5.56 35.34 19.95
C TYR A 1032 5.36 35.69 21.42
N GLY A 1033 4.20 36.25 21.76
CA GLY A 1033 3.87 36.72 23.10
C GLY A 1033 4.44 38.10 23.49
N ILE A 1034 5.34 38.68 22.68
CA ILE A 1034 6.17 39.82 23.07
C ILE A 1034 5.99 41.04 22.15
N ILE A 1035 6.29 40.94 20.85
CA ILE A 1035 6.25 42.07 19.91
C ILE A 1035 5.46 41.71 18.64
N PRO A 1036 4.37 42.44 18.30
CA PRO A 1036 3.63 42.25 17.06
C PRO A 1036 4.42 42.73 15.84
N ALA A 1037 4.40 41.94 14.76
CA ALA A 1037 4.87 42.36 13.44
C ALA A 1037 3.78 43.05 12.61
N LYS A 1038 4.21 43.84 11.62
CA LYS A 1038 3.34 44.33 10.54
C LYS A 1038 2.80 43.13 9.74
N ARG A 1039 1.50 43.14 9.47
CA ARG A 1039 0.81 42.08 8.69
C ARG A 1039 1.00 42.31 7.19
N GLY A 1040 0.84 41.24 6.40
CA GLY A 1040 1.00 41.23 4.95
C GLY A 1040 2.38 40.71 4.51
N TYR A 1041 2.68 40.91 3.22
CA TYR A 1041 3.96 40.55 2.56
C TYR A 1041 4.28 39.05 2.45
N LEU A 1042 3.46 38.15 3.01
CA LEU A 1042 3.49 36.74 2.64
C LEU A 1042 3.03 36.56 1.18
N LYS A 1043 3.61 35.56 0.52
CA LYS A 1043 3.16 35.07 -0.79
C LYS A 1043 2.03 34.04 -0.63
N PRO A 1044 1.32 33.71 -1.72
CA PRO A 1044 0.42 32.56 -1.76
C PRO A 1044 1.02 31.26 -1.20
N VAL A 1045 0.14 30.39 -0.73
CA VAL A 1045 0.49 29.08 -0.17
C VAL A 1045 0.92 28.17 -1.31
N GLY A 1046 2.00 27.42 -1.10
CA GLY A 1046 2.69 26.75 -2.20
C GLY A 1046 3.73 27.63 -2.91
N GLU A 1047 3.83 28.93 -2.63
CA GLU A 1047 4.95 29.75 -3.08
C GLU A 1047 6.07 29.86 -2.02
N TRP A 1048 7.29 30.10 -2.50
CA TRP A 1048 8.47 30.28 -1.67
C TRP A 1048 8.61 31.73 -1.20
N ASN A 1049 8.44 31.93 0.10
CA ASN A 1049 8.71 33.17 0.82
C ASN A 1049 10.20 33.26 1.16
N TYR A 1050 10.77 34.46 1.08
CA TYR A 1050 12.12 34.76 1.56
C TYR A 1050 12.04 35.55 2.87
N GLN A 1051 12.76 35.13 3.90
CA GLN A 1051 12.84 35.84 5.18
C GLN A 1051 14.29 36.01 5.64
N GLU A 1052 14.58 37.22 6.13
CA GLU A 1052 15.80 37.61 6.81
C GLU A 1052 15.44 38.01 8.25
N VAL A 1053 16.19 37.52 9.23
CA VAL A 1053 16.04 37.83 10.65
C VAL A 1053 17.38 38.33 11.16
N VAL A 1054 17.42 39.57 11.66
CA VAL A 1054 18.58 40.13 12.35
C VAL A 1054 18.28 40.22 13.84
N VAL A 1055 19.13 39.61 14.67
CA VAL A 1055 19.09 39.72 16.13
C VAL A 1055 20.39 40.39 16.59
N LYS A 1056 20.28 41.45 17.40
CA LYS A 1056 21.43 42.17 17.97
C LYS A 1056 21.14 42.67 19.39
N GLY A 1057 21.77 42.08 20.40
CA GLY A 1057 21.44 42.31 21.81
C GLY A 1057 20.01 41.86 22.10
N SER A 1058 19.15 42.79 22.54
CA SER A 1058 17.70 42.59 22.68
C SER A 1058 16.91 42.95 21.41
N LYS A 1059 17.55 43.55 20.40
CA LYS A 1059 16.85 44.01 19.18
C LYS A 1059 16.63 42.88 18.20
N VAL A 1060 15.43 42.83 17.62
CA VAL A 1060 15.05 41.89 16.58
C VAL A 1060 14.40 42.63 15.42
N LYS A 1061 14.88 42.33 14.20
CA LYS A 1061 14.35 42.84 12.94
C LYS A 1061 14.01 41.66 12.03
N VAL A 1062 12.79 41.61 11.51
CA VAL A 1062 12.34 40.59 10.56
C VAL A 1062 11.97 41.28 9.25
N THR A 1063 12.62 40.85 8.16
CA THR A 1063 12.36 41.30 6.79
C THR A 1063 11.75 40.13 6.01
N LEU A 1064 10.53 40.30 5.50
CA LEU A 1064 9.81 39.29 4.70
C LEU A 1064 9.64 39.80 3.27
N ASN A 1065 10.07 39.00 2.29
CA ASN A 1065 10.01 39.29 0.85
C ASN A 1065 10.47 40.72 0.48
N GLY A 1066 11.48 41.23 1.18
CA GLY A 1066 12.06 42.57 0.98
C GLY A 1066 11.48 43.68 1.87
N THR A 1067 10.45 43.42 2.68
CA THR A 1067 9.84 44.43 3.57
C THR A 1067 10.11 44.14 5.05
N VAL A 1068 10.56 45.16 5.79
CA VAL A 1068 10.75 45.07 7.25
C VAL A 1068 9.39 45.05 7.96
N ILE A 1069 9.00 43.88 8.45
CA ILE A 1069 7.73 43.63 9.14
C ILE A 1069 7.86 43.73 10.66
N LEU A 1070 9.00 43.36 11.24
CA LEU A 1070 9.32 43.60 12.65
C LEU A 1070 10.61 44.40 12.75
N ASP A 1071 10.66 45.39 13.63
CA ASP A 1071 11.87 46.10 14.06
C ASP A 1071 11.59 46.62 15.48
N GLY A 1072 12.16 45.96 16.50
CA GLY A 1072 11.79 46.19 17.89
C GLY A 1072 12.82 45.66 18.88
N ASP A 1073 12.65 46.02 20.15
CA ASP A 1073 13.56 45.68 21.24
C ASP A 1073 12.81 44.83 22.28
N LEU A 1074 13.22 43.56 22.42
CA LEU A 1074 12.56 42.57 23.28
C LEU A 1074 12.55 43.00 24.75
N ALA A 1075 13.64 43.61 25.23
CA ALA A 1075 13.77 44.00 26.64
C ALA A 1075 12.90 45.21 26.98
N GLU A 1076 12.83 46.20 26.08
CA GLU A 1076 11.94 47.35 26.21
C GLU A 1076 10.47 46.93 26.12
N ALA A 1077 10.13 45.98 25.23
CA ALA A 1077 8.78 45.46 25.08
C ALA A 1077 8.29 44.65 26.29
N SER A 1078 9.20 43.96 27.01
CA SER A 1078 8.85 43.09 28.14
C SER A 1078 9.01 43.74 29.53
N LYS A 1079 9.49 44.99 29.63
CA LYS A 1079 9.86 45.60 30.92
C LYS A 1079 8.75 45.71 31.95
N ASN A 1080 7.49 45.71 31.50
CA ASN A 1080 6.29 45.77 32.34
C ASN A 1080 5.48 44.45 32.29
N GLY A 1081 6.12 43.34 31.93
CA GLY A 1081 5.48 42.09 31.56
C GLY A 1081 5.31 41.95 30.04
N THR A 1082 5.12 40.72 29.55
CA THR A 1082 4.89 40.43 28.13
C THR A 1082 3.44 40.68 27.72
N ALA A 1083 3.21 40.79 26.41
CA ALA A 1083 1.89 41.08 25.84
C ALA A 1083 0.89 39.92 25.99
N ASP A 1084 1.36 38.68 26.22
CA ASP A 1084 0.53 37.52 26.54
C ASP A 1084 0.36 37.25 28.05
N HIS A 1085 0.98 38.07 28.90
CA HIS A 1085 0.99 37.95 30.36
C HIS A 1085 1.51 36.60 30.90
N ARG A 1086 2.37 35.92 30.14
CA ARG A 1086 3.06 34.69 30.56
C ARG A 1086 4.51 34.97 30.92
N GLU A 1087 5.15 34.03 31.61
CA GLU A 1087 6.60 34.07 31.75
C GLU A 1087 7.26 33.60 30.45
N HIS A 1088 8.23 34.38 29.97
CA HIS A 1088 9.09 34.05 28.83
C HIS A 1088 10.55 33.97 29.29
N PRO A 1089 10.99 32.85 29.91
CA PRO A 1089 12.36 32.70 30.38
C PRO A 1089 13.43 33.01 29.33
N GLY A 1090 13.13 32.77 28.05
CA GLY A 1090 14.06 33.04 26.94
C GLY A 1090 14.41 34.52 26.74
N LEU A 1091 13.63 35.47 27.26
CA LEU A 1091 14.01 36.90 27.28
C LEU A 1091 15.33 37.16 28.03
N SER A 1092 15.68 36.30 28.99
CA SER A 1092 16.95 36.38 29.71
C SER A 1092 18.14 35.75 28.97
N ARG A 1093 17.91 35.09 27.83
CA ARG A 1093 18.95 34.36 27.09
C ARG A 1093 19.68 35.26 26.10
N THR A 1094 21.00 35.25 26.21
CA THR A 1094 21.92 35.93 25.29
C THR A 1094 22.40 35.02 24.16
N SER A 1095 22.32 33.68 24.30
CA SER A 1095 22.62 32.69 23.25
C SER A 1095 21.63 31.52 23.24
N GLY A 1096 21.62 30.78 22.13
CA GLY A 1096 20.98 29.48 22.02
C GLY A 1096 20.86 29.02 20.57
N TYR A 1097 20.25 27.86 20.36
CA TYR A 1097 20.06 27.30 19.03
C TYR A 1097 19.03 28.10 18.23
N ILE A 1098 19.13 28.00 16.91
CA ILE A 1098 18.04 28.38 16.00
C ILE A 1098 17.28 27.11 15.65
N GLY A 1099 15.95 27.12 15.61
CA GLY A 1099 15.18 25.90 15.36
C GLY A 1099 13.86 26.10 14.64
N PHE A 1100 13.43 25.06 13.94
CA PHE A 1100 12.10 24.94 13.36
C PHE A 1100 11.19 24.20 14.35
N LEU A 1101 10.33 24.98 15.00
CA LEU A 1101 9.45 24.54 16.08
C LEU A 1101 8.21 23.87 15.49
N GLY A 1102 8.28 22.56 15.29
CA GLY A 1102 7.31 21.80 14.51
C GLY A 1102 6.02 21.53 15.28
N HIS A 1103 4.88 21.86 14.67
CA HIS A 1103 3.59 21.87 15.37
C HIS A 1103 2.52 20.97 14.73
N GLY A 1104 2.95 19.97 13.94
CA GLY A 1104 2.10 18.88 13.44
C GLY A 1104 1.65 19.00 11.99
N ASP A 1105 2.34 19.81 11.17
CA ASP A 1105 1.91 20.15 9.81
C ASP A 1105 3.11 20.28 8.86
N VAL A 1106 2.85 20.27 7.54
CA VAL A 1106 3.90 20.24 6.51
C VAL A 1106 4.39 21.65 6.16
N VAL A 1107 5.63 21.98 6.50
CA VAL A 1107 6.33 23.18 6.02
C VAL A 1107 7.59 22.74 5.29
N ARG A 1108 7.97 23.48 4.24
CA ARG A 1108 9.23 23.28 3.52
C ARG A 1108 10.18 24.45 3.75
N PHE A 1109 11.46 24.18 3.93
CA PHE A 1109 12.51 25.19 4.14
C PHE A 1109 13.69 24.92 3.20
N ARG A 1110 14.30 25.97 2.63
CA ARG A 1110 15.49 25.83 1.78
C ARG A 1110 16.39 27.07 1.82
N ASN A 1111 17.57 26.96 1.20
CA ASN A 1111 18.51 28.07 0.99
C ASN A 1111 18.87 28.80 2.32
N ILE A 1112 19.16 28.02 3.36
CA ILE A 1112 19.27 28.49 4.74
C ILE A 1112 20.73 28.85 5.02
N ARG A 1113 21.01 30.09 5.42
CA ARG A 1113 22.36 30.55 5.80
C ARG A 1113 22.30 31.59 6.92
N ILE A 1114 23.41 31.73 7.64
CA ILE A 1114 23.53 32.64 8.78
C ILE A 1114 24.85 33.40 8.75
N LYS A 1115 24.84 34.68 9.11
CA LYS A 1115 26.01 35.48 9.43
C LYS A 1115 26.01 35.71 10.93
N ASP A 1116 27.04 35.22 11.61
CA ASP A 1116 27.23 35.47 13.04
C ASP A 1116 27.75 36.91 13.21
N LEU A 1117 27.01 37.73 13.96
CA LEU A 1117 27.32 39.15 14.20
C LEU A 1117 28.05 39.36 15.55
N SER A 1118 28.21 38.29 16.35
CA SER A 1118 28.95 38.31 17.61
C SER A 1118 30.46 38.09 17.42
N LEU A 1119 30.86 37.51 16.27
CA LEU A 1119 32.25 37.36 15.88
C LEU A 1119 32.81 38.66 15.28
N PRO A 1120 34.07 39.04 15.57
CA PRO A 1120 34.71 40.18 14.94
C PRO A 1120 34.88 39.92 13.44
N LEU A 1121 34.66 40.96 12.62
CA LEU A 1121 34.92 40.90 11.18
C LEU A 1121 36.39 40.48 10.95
N PRO A 1122 36.67 39.51 10.07
CA PRO A 1122 38.04 39.19 9.69
C PRO A 1122 38.68 40.42 9.05
N PRO A 1123 40.01 40.63 9.23
CA PRO A 1123 40.69 41.76 8.63
C PRO A 1123 40.53 41.74 7.10
N PRO A 1124 40.39 42.91 6.45
CA PRO A 1124 40.23 42.95 5.01
C PRO A 1124 41.42 42.27 4.33
N VAL A 1125 41.12 41.38 3.38
CA VAL A 1125 42.13 40.75 2.53
C VAL A 1125 42.86 41.87 1.78
N GLU A 1126 44.14 42.09 2.08
CA GLU A 1126 44.95 43.00 1.28
C GLU A 1126 44.90 42.55 -0.19
N PRO A 1127 44.61 43.44 -1.15
CA PRO A 1127 44.67 43.06 -2.55
C PRO A 1127 46.09 42.59 -2.87
N GLU A 1128 46.22 41.37 -3.41
CA GLU A 1128 47.50 40.85 -3.86
C GLU A 1128 48.19 41.91 -4.71
N LYS A 1129 49.36 42.37 -4.27
CA LYS A 1129 50.19 43.27 -5.06
C LYS A 1129 50.48 42.58 -6.38
N VAL A 1130 49.88 43.08 -7.46
CA VAL A 1130 50.16 42.63 -8.82
C VAL A 1130 51.63 42.89 -9.10
N ILE A 1131 52.46 41.87 -8.90
CA ILE A 1131 53.85 41.89 -9.32
C ILE A 1131 53.83 41.79 -10.85
N GLU A 1132 53.82 42.94 -11.51
CA GLU A 1132 54.16 43.03 -12.93
C GLU A 1132 55.57 42.46 -13.16
N LYS A 1133 55.63 41.17 -13.50
CA LYS A 1133 56.83 40.57 -14.10
C LYS A 1133 57.05 41.19 -15.47
N LYS A 1134 57.73 42.34 -15.51
CA LYS A 1134 58.27 42.94 -16.73
C LYS A 1134 58.97 41.87 -17.57
N LYS A 1135 58.46 41.63 -18.78
CA LYS A 1135 59.12 40.78 -19.79
C LYS A 1135 60.52 41.33 -20.09
N ARG A 1136 61.56 40.74 -19.50
CA ARG A 1136 62.93 40.88 -20.00
C ARG A 1136 63.11 39.94 -21.20
N ARG A 1137 62.98 40.51 -22.40
CA ARG A 1137 63.58 39.92 -23.61
C ARG A 1137 65.10 40.06 -23.54
N LYS A 1138 65.81 38.93 -23.53
CA LYS A 1138 67.08 38.69 -24.23
C LYS A 1138 66.93 37.27 -24.83
N LYS A 1139 67.09 37.05 -26.13
CA LYS A 1139 68.38 36.98 -26.86
C LYS A 1139 69.35 36.05 -26.16
#